data_AF-A0A8I6XSN1-F1
#
_entry.id   AF-A0A8I6XSN1-F1
#
_cell.length_a   1.000
_cell.length_b   1.000
_cell.length_c   1.000
_cell.angle_alpha   90.00
_cell.angle_beta   90.00
_cell.angle_gamma   90.00
#
_symmetry.space_group_name_H-M   'P 1'
#
loop_
_entity.id
_entity.type
_entity.pdbx_description
1 polymer ?
#
loop_
_entity_poly.entity_id
_entity_poly.type
_entity_poly.pdbx_seq_one_letter_code
_entity_poly.pdbx_strand_id
1 'polypeptide(L)'
;MILEKCKGLPLAIVTIASLLANKPKDQWCRVVNSISTGLETSDGVKDMHLILWLSYCDMPPQLRTCFLYLSIFPEDHIIGRDDLIWKWVAENFFPARQDENPYELGDKFFNELINRSMIQPIHVDRSGRAQACRVHDVVLEFITSLSAEENFVTVMNGQPFPSEQDSIHRLSLRGSREHRVPQSIKKLPHVRTLVVSSNAIDLMPSLFIFPVLRVLDLEHCTSVNIVGLGRLVHLRYLRLGISQPTWEKSDLKRLFQSLCNLKNLEALYIFAQDLSLDFMLQVDWATSRLRKLTVCVRPQTEYIIRPESIWSEFSPFSTLPRWINYSLSSLSDLSIIVTVLRQEDLHILAALPILRSVDLEVIDATRKKLEVTSAIGNAIAFRCLACLRFTSRALGLVFCGGAMHKLQQLFLSFALAETNDVHADFDFGLENLISLNAVDVIVDCRCAKVWQMQAAEAALNSATKKLNPNPNKHILRLTKHFEKEMYWDGKGCIPVTEIMKEVEQVGVARTGLWGGNTGQFRDISVAPCRLKSVTICSDEVINSIEFSYIDHNGKQHNVGPWGGDGRLGWHDHNIHLGSSEYLTEVSGTMGRYKHSAGYVITSLTLVSNVHVYGPFGGGGGIPFSTPMQGNGSIVSFFACTGWFVDTIGFYVNANKETIEDDEEEVCCLEKIGPWGGHIGYLRDIKAAPPSRLECVIICSGKVINSLSFSYSDSIGQQHAVGPWSGDGTYDGACYHTISLGPSEFLMEVHGTMDQHKNAQSCVISSLTFITSVQIYGPFGEQGQIAFNTSTQSKGHIVGFFARTGCYVEAIGFYLHHEKKTMEHKEEAHLAKIGPWGGCTGLAKDIKVAPCRLSSVIICAGEVINSIEFSYPDHKGKMHTFGPWGGEGGHSGHHHKIMLGPSEFLIGVSGTMNRYRHAPGYVITSLTFVTNDCSYGPFGDGGGFPFNTPMQSNGSIVGFFARTGWFVDAIGFYVNAEQETMEEEEEVLPY
;
A
#
# COMPACT_ATOMS: atom_id res chain seq x y z
N MET A 1 43.91 42.08 -1.92
CA MET A 1 43.38 43.33 -1.34
C MET A 1 42.00 43.20 -0.69
N ILE A 2 40.87 43.09 -1.43
CA ILE A 2 39.52 43.02 -0.81
C ILE A 2 39.34 41.76 0.06
N LEU A 3 39.74 40.59 -0.46
CA LEU A 3 39.64 39.33 0.28
C LEU A 3 40.50 39.30 1.56
N GLU A 4 41.69 39.91 1.51
CA GLU A 4 42.56 40.05 2.70
C GLU A 4 41.90 40.90 3.79
N LYS A 5 41.16 41.95 3.41
CA LYS A 5 40.41 42.80 4.35
C LYS A 5 39.21 42.09 4.97
N CYS A 6 38.63 41.12 4.27
CA CYS A 6 37.54 40.30 4.80
C CYS A 6 38.02 39.19 5.76
N LYS A 7 39.35 39.03 5.95
CA LYS A 7 39.98 38.01 6.83
C LYS A 7 39.47 36.58 6.61
N GLY A 8 38.98 36.26 5.40
CA GLY A 8 38.42 34.94 5.08
C GLY A 8 37.01 34.68 5.63
N LEU A 9 36.34 35.65 6.25
CA LEU A 9 34.98 35.47 6.78
C LEU A 9 33.95 35.39 5.63
N PRO A 10 33.18 34.29 5.49
CA PRO A 10 32.27 34.11 4.36
C PRO A 10 31.23 35.23 4.21
N LEU A 11 30.60 35.64 5.31
CA LEU A 11 29.59 36.71 5.28
C LEU A 11 30.22 38.06 4.88
N ALA A 12 31.41 38.39 5.37
CA ALA A 12 32.12 39.61 4.99
C ALA A 12 32.42 39.65 3.48
N ILE A 13 32.90 38.52 2.93
CA ILE A 13 33.21 38.37 1.51
C ILE A 13 31.95 38.54 0.65
N VAL A 14 30.86 37.87 1.02
CA VAL A 14 29.62 37.90 0.25
C VAL A 14 28.96 39.27 0.32
N THR A 15 28.90 39.91 1.50
CA THR A 15 28.32 41.26 1.66
C THR A 15 29.11 42.31 0.89
N ILE A 16 30.45 42.28 0.93
CA ILE A 16 31.25 43.25 0.18
C ILE A 16 31.18 43.02 -1.33
N ALA A 17 31.15 41.76 -1.77
CA ALA A 17 30.96 41.43 -3.18
C ALA A 17 29.60 41.94 -3.68
N SER A 18 28.55 41.77 -2.87
CA SER A 18 27.20 42.26 -3.15
C SER A 18 27.15 43.79 -3.23
N LEU A 19 27.83 44.49 -2.32
CA LEU A 19 27.96 45.96 -2.33
C LEU A 19 28.68 46.48 -3.59
N LEU A 20 29.71 45.77 -4.03
CA LEU A 20 30.52 46.15 -5.19
C LEU A 20 29.87 45.78 -6.53
N ALA A 21 28.99 44.78 -6.56
CA ALA A 21 28.32 44.31 -7.78
C ALA A 21 27.55 45.42 -8.52
N ASN A 22 27.01 46.39 -7.77
CA ASN A 22 26.26 47.52 -8.32
C ASN A 22 27.11 48.79 -8.52
N LYS A 23 28.45 48.70 -8.38
CA LYS A 23 29.36 49.86 -8.47
C LYS A 23 30.35 49.73 -9.63
N PRO A 24 30.63 50.84 -10.35
CA PRO A 24 31.65 50.83 -11.39
C PRO A 24 33.05 50.68 -10.76
N LYS A 25 34.00 50.09 -11.51
CA LYS A 25 35.32 49.67 -10.99
C LYS A 25 36.12 50.80 -10.35
N ASP A 26 35.97 52.04 -10.81
CA ASP A 26 36.62 53.23 -10.27
C ASP A 26 36.18 53.58 -8.84
N GLN A 27 34.97 53.17 -8.44
CA GLN A 27 34.46 53.38 -7.09
C GLN A 27 34.90 52.28 -6.11
N TRP A 28 35.43 51.15 -6.59
CA TRP A 28 35.87 50.05 -5.73
C TRP A 28 37.03 50.48 -4.82
N CYS A 29 37.96 51.28 -5.36
CA CYS A 29 39.09 51.82 -4.57
C CYS A 29 38.61 52.68 -3.39
N ARG A 30 37.51 53.43 -3.54
CA ARG A 30 36.95 54.25 -2.44
C ARG A 30 36.41 53.36 -1.32
N VAL A 31 35.67 52.31 -1.66
CA VAL A 31 35.13 51.35 -0.68
C VAL A 31 36.27 50.67 0.08
N VAL A 32 37.33 50.24 -0.62
CA VAL A 32 38.50 49.61 0.01
C VAL A 32 39.29 50.57 0.90
N ASN A 33 39.37 51.85 0.52
CA ASN A 33 40.04 52.86 1.34
C ASN A 33 39.25 53.19 2.61
N SER A 34 37.92 53.29 2.54
CA SER A 34 37.06 53.48 3.73
C SER A 34 37.16 52.33 4.73
N ILE A 35 37.32 51.11 4.22
CA ILE A 35 37.61 49.91 5.00
C ILE A 35 39.00 50.05 5.63
N SER A 36 40.01 50.45 4.85
CA SER A 36 41.39 50.57 5.33
C SER A 36 41.58 51.64 6.42
N THR A 37 40.80 52.73 6.40
CA THR A 37 40.84 53.78 7.44
C THR A 37 40.11 53.39 8.73
N GLY A 38 39.21 52.40 8.70
CA GLY A 38 38.45 51.95 9.89
C GLY A 38 38.98 50.67 10.56
N LEU A 39 39.86 49.92 9.87
CA LEU A 39 40.37 48.60 10.27
C LEU A 39 41.72 48.63 11.03
N GLU A 40 42.16 49.77 11.56
CA GLU A 40 43.43 49.87 12.30
C GLU A 40 43.39 49.20 13.69
N THR A 41 42.26 48.60 14.09
CA THR A 41 42.11 47.90 15.39
C THR A 41 41.88 46.40 15.22
N SER A 42 42.53 45.58 16.05
CA SER A 42 42.66 44.13 15.91
C SER A 42 41.43 43.32 16.39
N ASP A 43 40.22 43.66 15.94
CA ASP A 43 38.99 42.98 16.36
C ASP A 43 38.09 42.65 15.15
N GLY A 44 37.98 41.36 14.82
CA GLY A 44 37.25 40.87 13.65
C GLY A 44 35.74 41.18 13.67
N VAL A 45 35.14 41.45 14.83
CA VAL A 45 33.73 41.86 14.95
C VAL A 45 33.54 43.30 14.50
N LYS A 46 34.47 44.20 14.86
CA LYS A 46 34.45 45.62 14.43
C LYS A 46 34.64 45.74 12.92
N ASP A 47 35.45 44.86 12.33
CA ASP A 47 35.67 44.80 10.89
C ASP A 47 34.39 44.41 10.14
N MET A 48 33.63 43.46 10.67
CA MET A 48 32.33 43.06 10.09
C MET A 48 31.28 44.16 10.24
N HIS A 49 31.23 44.82 11.41
CA HIS A 49 30.32 45.93 11.67
C HIS A 49 30.56 47.10 10.68
N LEU A 50 31.82 47.38 10.32
CA LEU A 50 32.17 48.39 9.31
C LEU A 50 31.69 47.99 7.90
N ILE A 51 31.81 46.71 7.52
CA ILE A 51 31.32 46.23 6.22
C ILE A 51 29.79 46.35 6.14
N LEU A 52 29.09 45.94 7.20
CA LEU A 52 27.63 46.11 7.30
C LEU A 52 27.23 47.58 7.26
N TRP A 53 27.95 48.44 7.98
CA TRP A 53 27.75 49.89 7.98
C TRP A 53 27.90 50.52 6.59
N LEU A 54 28.94 50.14 5.84
CA LEU A 54 29.14 50.63 4.48
C LEU A 54 28.02 50.20 3.55
N SER A 55 27.57 48.94 3.67
CA SER A 55 26.45 48.45 2.86
C SER A 55 25.13 49.07 3.27
N TYR A 56 24.91 49.39 4.56
CA TYR A 56 23.75 50.13 5.06
C TYR A 56 23.74 51.58 4.53
N CYS A 57 24.89 52.26 4.58
CA CYS A 57 25.08 53.61 4.03
C CYS A 57 24.84 53.68 2.52
N ASP A 58 25.00 52.59 1.79
CA ASP A 58 24.71 52.52 0.36
C ASP A 58 23.21 52.32 0.04
N MET A 59 22.41 51.86 1.01
CA MET A 59 20.99 51.59 0.79
C MET A 59 20.18 52.90 0.64
N PRO A 60 19.17 52.92 -0.24
CA PRO A 60 18.16 53.98 -0.26
C PRO A 60 17.40 54.08 1.07
N PRO A 61 16.87 55.27 1.45
CA PRO A 61 16.22 55.48 2.74
C PRO A 61 15.10 54.47 3.07
N GLN A 62 14.25 54.16 2.08
CA GLN A 62 13.12 53.24 2.27
C GLN A 62 13.60 51.81 2.56
N LEU A 63 14.67 51.37 1.89
CA LEU A 63 15.27 50.06 2.10
C LEU A 63 15.92 49.98 3.50
N ARG A 64 16.59 51.05 3.96
CA ARG A 64 17.11 51.14 5.33
C ARG A 64 16.01 50.98 6.37
N THR A 65 14.87 51.64 6.17
CA THR A 65 13.70 51.52 7.06
C THR A 65 13.18 50.07 7.10
N CYS A 66 13.07 49.40 5.95
CA CYS A 66 12.67 47.99 5.88
C CYS A 66 13.67 47.07 6.57
N PHE A 67 14.96 47.36 6.43
CA PHE A 67 16.04 46.60 7.05
C PHE A 67 16.09 46.78 8.58
N LEU A 68 16.03 48.02 9.08
CA LEU A 68 15.97 48.29 10.52
C LEU A 68 14.77 47.64 11.20
N TYR A 69 13.64 47.52 10.50
CA TYR A 69 12.44 46.85 11.03
C TYR A 69 12.68 45.39 11.41
N LEU A 70 13.67 44.73 10.80
CA LEU A 70 13.98 43.33 11.10
C LEU A 70 14.51 43.13 12.53
N SER A 71 14.98 44.19 13.22
CA SER A 71 15.37 44.14 14.64
C SER A 71 14.19 43.77 15.56
N ILE A 72 12.94 43.90 15.08
CA ILE A 72 11.74 43.52 15.81
C ILE A 72 11.59 42.00 16.00
N PHE A 73 12.32 41.18 15.24
CA PHE A 73 12.29 39.72 15.36
C PHE A 73 13.42 39.20 16.27
N PRO A 74 13.22 38.06 16.96
CA PRO A 74 14.29 37.44 17.74
C PRO A 74 15.33 36.75 16.85
N GLU A 75 16.45 36.36 17.45
CA GLU A 75 17.49 35.52 16.83
C GLU A 75 16.89 34.21 16.27
N ASP A 76 17.50 33.69 15.20
CA ASP A 76 17.11 32.48 14.45
C ASP A 76 15.68 32.44 13.85
N HIS A 77 14.88 33.49 14.06
CA HIS A 77 13.48 33.53 13.66
C HIS A 77 13.33 33.44 12.12
N ILE A 78 12.49 32.52 11.67
CA ILE A 78 12.11 32.40 10.27
C ILE A 78 10.99 33.39 10.00
N ILE A 79 11.27 34.40 9.19
CA ILE A 79 10.33 35.47 8.87
C ILE A 79 9.67 35.14 7.52
N GLY A 80 8.34 34.98 7.51
CA GLY A 80 7.59 34.77 6.28
C GLY A 80 7.65 36.00 5.35
N ARG A 81 7.87 35.79 4.05
CA ARG A 81 7.98 36.88 3.06
C ARG A 81 6.71 37.74 3.03
N ASP A 82 5.56 37.09 2.84
CA ASP A 82 4.25 37.76 2.79
C ASP A 82 4.00 38.59 4.04
N ASP A 83 4.29 37.98 5.19
CA ASP A 83 4.07 38.57 6.50
C ASP A 83 4.86 39.87 6.68
N LEU A 84 6.16 39.82 6.38
CA LEU A 84 7.06 40.95 6.48
C LEU A 84 6.67 42.09 5.54
N ILE A 85 6.36 41.77 4.28
CA ILE A 85 5.95 42.77 3.29
C ILE A 85 4.67 43.48 3.74
N TRP A 86 3.65 42.74 4.19
CA TRP A 86 2.40 43.34 4.65
C TRP A 86 2.57 44.20 5.90
N LYS A 87 3.52 43.88 6.80
CA LYS A 87 3.89 44.75 7.91
C LYS A 87 4.52 46.06 7.42
N TRP A 88 5.44 46.01 6.45
CA TRP A 88 6.04 47.22 5.86
C TRP A 88 5.01 48.10 5.14
N VAL A 89 4.05 47.48 4.44
CA VAL A 89 2.94 48.17 3.77
C VAL A 89 2.04 48.86 4.80
N ALA A 90 1.65 48.16 5.87
CA ALA A 90 0.82 48.69 6.94
C ALA A 90 1.49 49.84 7.70
N GLU A 91 2.80 49.77 7.91
CA GLU A 91 3.61 50.85 8.46
C GLU A 91 3.79 52.04 7.51
N ASN A 92 3.58 51.83 6.21
CA ASN A 92 3.77 52.80 5.14
C ASN A 92 5.24 53.24 5.01
N PHE A 93 6.18 52.29 5.04
CA PHE A 93 7.62 52.56 4.82
C PHE A 93 7.94 53.03 3.41
N PHE A 94 7.13 52.61 2.45
CA PHE A 94 7.22 53.02 1.06
C PHE A 94 5.81 53.35 0.56
N PRO A 95 5.46 54.64 0.41
CA PRO A 95 4.16 55.00 -0.14
C PRO A 95 4.11 54.59 -1.63
N ALA A 96 3.23 53.65 -1.95
CA ALA A 96 2.96 53.29 -3.34
C ALA A 96 2.25 54.44 -4.06
N ARG A 97 2.60 54.66 -5.33
CA ARG A 97 1.84 55.57 -6.20
C ARG A 97 0.44 55.01 -6.45
N GLN A 98 -0.50 55.84 -6.92
CA GLN A 98 -1.90 55.42 -7.13
C GLN A 98 -2.06 54.20 -8.05
N ASP A 99 -1.11 53.98 -8.94
CA ASP A 99 -1.05 52.92 -9.95
C ASP A 99 -0.13 51.74 -9.56
N GLU A 100 0.61 51.83 -8.45
CA GLU A 100 1.55 50.79 -8.01
C GLU A 100 0.93 49.85 -6.97
N ASN A 101 1.20 48.55 -7.09
CA ASN A 101 0.84 47.58 -6.06
C ASN A 101 1.86 47.68 -4.90
N PRO A 102 1.44 48.06 -3.68
CA PRO A 102 2.35 48.19 -2.54
C PRO A 102 3.05 46.87 -2.20
N TYR A 103 2.38 45.72 -2.36
CA TYR A 103 3.01 44.42 -2.13
C TYR A 103 4.15 44.16 -3.13
N GLU A 104 3.96 44.44 -4.42
CA GLU A 104 5.01 44.26 -5.44
C GLU A 104 6.23 45.16 -5.19
N LEU A 105 6.01 46.37 -4.69
CA LEU A 105 7.11 47.27 -4.31
C LEU A 105 7.86 46.73 -3.09
N GLY A 106 7.15 46.24 -2.08
CA GLY A 106 7.76 45.55 -0.94
C GLY A 106 8.51 44.28 -1.34
N ASP A 107 7.99 43.53 -2.32
CA ASP A 107 8.62 42.35 -2.89
C ASP A 107 10.00 42.67 -3.52
N LYS A 108 10.10 43.81 -4.22
CA LYS A 108 11.38 44.32 -4.74
C LYS A 108 12.37 44.64 -3.63
N PHE A 109 11.92 45.29 -2.54
CA PHE A 109 12.80 45.59 -1.40
C PHE A 109 13.27 44.31 -0.68
N PHE A 110 12.39 43.34 -0.50
CA PHE A 110 12.75 42.04 0.07
C PHE A 110 13.85 41.34 -0.75
N ASN A 111 13.69 41.28 -2.08
CA ASN A 111 14.69 40.70 -2.97
C ASN A 111 16.00 41.51 -2.98
N GLU A 112 15.94 42.84 -2.90
CA GLU A 112 17.13 43.67 -2.81
C GLU A 112 17.93 43.41 -1.53
N LEU A 113 17.27 43.16 -0.39
CA LEU A 113 17.96 42.75 0.85
C LEU A 113 18.64 41.38 0.72
N ILE A 114 18.01 40.43 0.01
CA ILE A 114 18.63 39.13 -0.31
C ILE A 114 19.85 39.34 -1.22
N ASN A 115 19.71 40.13 -2.29
CA ASN A 115 20.79 40.39 -3.25
C ASN A 115 21.98 41.11 -2.60
N ARG A 116 21.73 41.92 -1.57
CA ARG A 116 22.77 42.57 -0.75
C ARG A 116 23.33 41.66 0.34
N SER A 117 22.84 40.42 0.44
CA SER A 117 23.22 39.42 1.45
C SER A 117 23.00 39.89 2.89
N MET A 118 22.00 40.75 3.07
CA MET A 118 21.60 41.30 4.37
C MET A 118 20.57 40.42 5.09
N ILE A 119 19.82 39.64 4.32
CA ILE A 119 18.96 38.59 4.83
C ILE A 119 19.21 37.31 4.05
N GLN A 120 19.11 36.18 4.74
CA GLN A 120 19.31 34.86 4.15
C GLN A 120 17.99 34.35 3.59
N PRO A 121 17.93 33.95 2.31
CA PRO A 121 16.72 33.37 1.75
C PRO A 121 16.48 31.99 2.37
N ILE A 122 15.23 31.74 2.77
CA ILE A 122 14.78 30.46 3.29
C ILE A 122 13.65 29.96 2.38
N HIS A 123 13.68 28.66 2.07
CA HIS A 123 12.68 27.99 1.23
C HIS A 123 12.50 28.65 -0.15
N VAL A 124 13.51 28.52 -1.02
CA VAL A 124 13.47 29.02 -2.40
C VAL A 124 12.67 28.07 -3.29
N ASP A 125 11.66 28.58 -3.97
CA ASP A 125 10.84 27.81 -4.91
C ASP A 125 11.50 27.64 -6.29
N ARG A 126 10.83 26.93 -7.21
CA ARG A 126 11.31 26.67 -8.57
C ARG A 126 11.46 27.93 -9.43
N SER A 127 10.75 29.00 -9.10
CA SER A 127 10.90 30.29 -9.78
C SER A 127 12.13 31.07 -9.26
N GLY A 128 12.90 30.48 -8.32
CA GLY A 128 14.00 31.16 -7.65
C GLY A 128 13.53 32.14 -6.58
N ARG A 129 12.26 32.09 -6.19
CA ARG A 129 11.67 33.04 -5.24
C ARG A 129 11.71 32.48 -3.82
N ALA A 130 12.36 33.20 -2.91
CA ALA A 130 12.42 32.85 -1.49
C ALA A 130 11.08 33.11 -0.80
N GLN A 131 10.52 32.11 -0.12
CA GLN A 131 9.23 32.19 0.58
C GLN A 131 9.35 32.73 2.01
N ALA A 132 10.55 32.66 2.59
CA ALA A 132 10.87 33.23 3.89
C ALA A 132 12.31 33.77 3.89
N CYS A 133 12.70 34.44 4.96
CA CYS A 133 14.09 34.79 5.23
C CYS A 133 14.46 34.58 6.70
N ARG A 134 15.76 34.55 6.96
CA ARG A 134 16.35 34.66 8.30
C ARG A 134 17.38 35.78 8.31
N VAL A 135 17.51 36.50 9.43
CA VAL A 135 18.60 37.46 9.61
C VAL A 135 19.75 36.73 10.29
N HIS A 136 20.96 36.85 9.75
CA HIS A 136 22.15 36.27 10.38
C HIS A 136 22.46 37.02 11.69
N ASP A 137 22.88 36.33 12.75
CA ASP A 137 23.09 36.88 14.10
C ASP A 137 23.93 38.16 14.14
N VAL A 138 25.09 38.19 13.45
CA VAL A 138 25.95 39.39 13.37
C VAL A 138 25.25 40.57 12.69
N VAL A 139 24.37 40.30 11.72
CA VAL A 139 23.56 41.33 11.06
C VAL A 139 22.44 41.79 11.98
N LEU A 140 21.83 40.88 12.74
CA LEU A 140 20.78 41.19 13.71
C LEU A 140 21.33 42.06 14.85
N GLU A 141 22.52 41.75 15.38
CA GLU A 141 23.24 42.55 16.37
C GLU A 141 23.48 43.98 15.84
N PHE A 142 24.01 44.08 14.61
CA PHE A 142 24.25 45.36 13.93
C PHE A 142 22.98 46.23 13.81
N ILE A 143 21.89 45.68 13.27
CA ILE A 143 20.63 46.45 13.11
C ILE A 143 19.96 46.75 14.45
N THR A 144 20.18 45.92 15.47
CA THR A 144 19.64 46.17 16.81
C THR A 144 20.36 47.35 17.45
N SER A 145 21.69 47.46 17.31
CA SER A 145 22.45 48.64 17.74
C SER A 145 21.97 49.91 17.05
N LEU A 146 21.86 49.90 15.72
CA LEU A 146 21.39 51.07 14.96
C LEU A 146 19.95 51.46 15.33
N SER A 147 19.08 50.47 15.50
CA SER A 147 17.69 50.69 15.90
C SER A 147 17.60 51.33 17.29
N ALA A 148 18.50 50.99 18.22
CA ALA A 148 18.56 51.61 19.54
C ALA A 148 19.05 53.07 19.47
N GLU A 149 20.07 53.35 18.66
CA GLU A 149 20.60 54.70 18.44
C GLU A 149 19.57 55.64 17.79
N GLU A 150 18.82 55.13 16.80
CA GLU A 150 17.78 55.90 16.09
C GLU A 150 16.41 55.87 16.80
N ASN A 151 16.28 55.16 17.93
CA ASN A 151 15.02 54.90 18.62
C ASN A 151 13.91 54.38 17.68
N PHE A 152 14.28 53.45 16.79
CA PHE A 152 13.43 52.98 15.69
C PHE A 152 12.45 51.86 16.11
N VAL A 153 12.95 50.88 16.87
CA VAL A 153 12.19 49.78 17.49
C VAL A 153 12.63 49.64 18.94
N THR A 154 11.65 49.59 19.84
CA THR A 154 11.85 49.30 21.26
C THR A 154 11.50 47.85 21.54
N VAL A 155 12.50 47.06 21.94
CA VAL A 155 12.32 45.66 22.35
C VAL A 155 12.33 45.59 23.88
N MET A 156 11.26 45.04 24.48
CA MET A 156 11.15 44.85 25.92
C MET A 156 11.31 43.38 26.25
N ASN A 157 12.33 43.05 27.04
CA ASN A 157 12.63 41.69 27.52
C ASN A 157 12.62 41.65 29.06
N GLY A 158 11.52 42.07 29.69
CA GLY A 158 11.39 42.12 31.16
C GLY A 158 12.03 43.33 31.85
N GLN A 159 12.64 44.25 31.10
CA GLN A 159 13.18 45.51 31.64
C GLN A 159 12.06 46.56 31.82
N PRO A 160 12.22 47.53 32.76
CA PRO A 160 11.26 48.62 32.91
C PRO A 160 11.16 49.46 31.63
N PHE A 161 9.98 50.05 31.39
CA PHE A 161 9.75 50.92 30.24
C PHE A 161 10.76 52.09 30.23
N PRO A 162 11.27 52.49 29.05
CA PRO A 162 12.10 53.68 28.94
C PRO A 162 11.40 54.91 29.51
N SER A 163 12.18 55.85 30.07
CA SER A 163 11.67 57.11 30.63
C SER A 163 10.92 57.96 29.61
N GLU A 164 11.31 57.88 28.33
CA GLU A 164 10.73 58.63 27.21
C GLU A 164 9.68 57.81 26.44
N GLN A 165 8.53 57.58 27.07
CA GLN A 165 7.46 56.73 26.50
C GLN A 165 6.80 57.31 25.25
N ASP A 166 6.84 58.64 25.06
CA ASP A 166 6.22 59.34 23.93
C ASP A 166 6.99 59.19 22.61
N SER A 167 8.24 58.73 22.63
CA SER A 167 9.05 58.55 21.41
C SER A 167 8.91 57.16 20.78
N ILE A 168 8.20 56.23 21.45
CA ILE A 168 8.07 54.84 21.00
C ILE A 168 7.09 54.76 19.82
N HIS A 169 7.59 54.35 18.66
CA HIS A 169 6.77 54.10 17.46
C HIS A 169 6.51 52.62 17.19
N ARG A 170 7.43 51.73 17.57
CA ARG A 170 7.35 50.28 17.33
C ARG A 170 7.78 49.54 18.57
N LEU A 171 6.90 48.70 19.08
CA LEU A 171 7.06 48.00 20.34
C LEU A 171 7.02 46.50 20.11
N SER A 172 8.09 45.81 20.50
CA SER A 172 8.15 44.36 20.59
C SER A 172 8.18 43.96 22.05
N LEU A 173 7.18 43.21 22.51
CA LEU A 173 7.15 42.63 23.85
C LEU A 173 7.64 41.18 23.79
N ARG A 174 8.74 40.89 24.51
CA ARG A 174 9.29 39.55 24.71
C ARG A 174 9.58 39.32 26.20
N GLY A 175 9.75 38.07 26.64
CA GLY A 175 10.14 37.74 28.02
C GLY A 175 9.16 36.83 28.76
N SER A 176 9.56 36.42 29.97
CA SER A 176 8.84 35.46 30.83
C SER A 176 8.03 36.14 31.94
N ARG A 177 7.11 35.38 32.54
CA ARG A 177 6.12 35.78 33.57
C ARG A 177 6.64 36.47 34.83
N GLU A 178 7.95 36.60 35.00
CA GLU A 178 8.56 37.06 36.26
C GLU A 178 8.57 38.58 36.43
N HIS A 179 8.40 39.35 35.36
CA HIS A 179 8.58 40.81 35.40
C HIS A 179 7.27 41.53 35.06
N ARG A 180 6.49 41.93 36.07
CA ARG A 180 5.23 42.65 35.88
C ARG A 180 5.46 44.02 35.23
N VAL A 181 4.56 44.40 34.31
CA VAL A 181 4.48 45.76 33.76
C VAL A 181 4.31 46.77 34.90
N PRO A 182 5.08 47.86 34.93
CA PRO A 182 4.83 48.94 35.88
C PRO A 182 3.41 49.50 35.69
N GLN A 183 2.63 49.60 36.77
CA GLN A 183 1.27 50.18 36.79
C GLN A 183 1.21 51.67 36.38
N SER A 184 2.34 52.26 35.97
CA SER A 184 2.56 53.69 35.71
C SER A 184 2.43 54.12 34.24
N ILE A 185 2.23 53.21 33.28
CA ILE A 185 2.07 53.57 31.85
C ILE A 185 0.70 54.18 31.62
N LYS A 186 0.64 55.50 31.42
CA LYS A 186 -0.63 56.22 31.25
C LYS A 186 -1.17 56.15 29.82
N LYS A 187 -0.32 56.34 28.80
CA LYS A 187 -0.63 56.25 27.36
C LYS A 187 0.64 56.02 26.54
N LEU A 188 0.51 55.39 25.37
CA LEU A 188 1.58 55.25 24.36
C LEU A 188 1.06 55.79 23.02
N PRO A 189 0.92 57.12 22.89
CA PRO A 189 0.11 57.75 21.85
C PRO A 189 0.70 57.66 20.44
N HIS A 190 2.00 57.34 20.32
CA HIS A 190 2.74 57.34 19.05
C HIS A 190 3.07 55.95 18.50
N VAL A 191 2.71 54.89 19.24
CA VAL A 191 2.97 53.50 18.84
C VAL A 191 2.07 53.12 17.65
N ARG A 192 2.73 52.69 16.57
CA ARG A 192 2.13 52.22 15.31
C ARG A 192 2.25 50.72 15.12
N THR A 193 3.27 50.09 15.71
CA THR A 193 3.45 48.63 15.67
C THR A 193 3.53 48.07 17.07
N LEU A 194 2.77 47.00 17.30
CA LEU A 194 2.85 46.17 18.49
C LEU A 194 2.96 44.71 18.07
N VAL A 195 4.07 44.08 18.44
CA VAL A 195 4.31 42.64 18.29
C VAL A 195 4.49 42.03 19.67
N VAL A 196 3.72 41.00 19.99
CA VAL A 196 3.74 40.36 21.31
C VAL A 196 4.05 38.88 21.14
N SER A 197 5.10 38.41 21.82
CA SER A 197 5.39 36.98 21.87
C SER A 197 4.50 36.25 22.88
N SER A 198 4.32 34.94 22.69
CA SER A 198 3.47 34.08 23.52
C SER A 198 3.68 34.27 25.02
N ASN A 199 4.95 34.37 25.43
CA ASN A 199 5.36 34.41 26.82
C ASN A 199 5.19 35.81 27.45
N ALA A 200 4.98 36.83 26.62
CA ALA A 200 4.87 38.23 27.01
C ALA A 200 3.42 38.76 26.98
N ILE A 201 2.41 37.89 26.76
CA ILE A 201 1.01 38.33 26.71
C ILE A 201 0.53 38.98 28.01
N ASP A 202 1.03 38.48 29.15
CA ASP A 202 0.74 39.06 30.48
C ASP A 202 1.35 40.46 30.64
N LEU A 203 2.30 40.82 29.77
CA LEU A 203 2.93 42.15 29.71
C LEU A 203 2.19 43.13 28.80
N MET A 204 1.20 42.67 28.06
CA MET A 204 0.49 43.49 27.08
C MET A 204 -0.44 44.48 27.80
N PRO A 205 -0.24 45.79 27.64
CA PRO A 205 -1.18 46.77 28.16
C PRO A 205 -2.46 46.80 27.32
N SER A 206 -3.53 47.40 27.85
CA SER A 206 -4.81 47.49 27.14
C SER A 206 -4.67 48.18 25.78
N LEU A 207 -5.32 47.65 24.74
CA LEU A 207 -5.32 48.24 23.39
C LEU A 207 -5.76 49.71 23.35
N PHE A 208 -6.52 50.18 24.35
CA PHE A 208 -6.95 51.58 24.45
C PHE A 208 -5.80 52.59 24.57
N ILE A 209 -4.59 52.16 24.95
CA ILE A 209 -3.45 53.08 25.10
C ILE A 209 -2.74 53.37 23.76
N PHE A 210 -3.12 52.69 22.68
CA PHE A 210 -2.48 52.77 21.36
C PHE A 210 -3.42 53.36 20.27
N PRO A 211 -3.76 54.66 20.34
CA PRO A 211 -4.78 55.25 19.46
C PRO A 211 -4.42 55.25 17.97
N VAL A 212 -3.14 55.16 17.61
CA VAL A 212 -2.64 55.25 16.22
C VAL A 212 -2.05 53.95 15.69
N LEU A 213 -2.36 52.82 16.34
CA LEU A 213 -1.84 51.51 15.98
C LEU A 213 -2.21 51.13 14.54
N ARG A 214 -1.23 50.64 13.77
CA ARG A 214 -1.33 50.21 12.37
C ARG A 214 -1.07 48.71 12.21
N VAL A 215 -0.12 48.17 12.95
CA VAL A 215 0.27 46.75 12.95
C VAL A 215 0.05 46.18 14.33
N LEU A 216 -0.78 45.15 14.42
CA LEU A 216 -0.97 44.35 15.63
C LEU A 216 -0.72 42.88 15.31
N ASP A 217 0.28 42.30 15.95
CA ASP A 217 0.62 40.88 15.82
C ASP A 217 0.61 40.18 17.17
N LEU A 218 -0.34 39.24 17.31
CA LEU A 218 -0.60 38.45 18.49
C LEU A 218 -0.73 36.95 18.14
N GLU A 219 -0.17 36.46 17.01
CA GLU A 219 -0.34 35.06 16.57
C GLU A 219 -0.04 34.05 17.67
N HIS A 220 1.09 34.21 18.36
CA HIS A 220 1.56 33.23 19.33
C HIS A 220 0.92 33.40 20.71
N CYS A 221 -0.02 34.34 20.87
CA CYS A 221 -0.65 34.63 22.15
C CYS A 221 -1.93 33.79 22.33
N THR A 222 -1.94 32.89 23.30
CA THR A 222 -3.09 32.01 23.53
C THR A 222 -4.23 32.68 24.31
N SER A 223 -3.93 33.65 25.19
CA SER A 223 -4.92 34.30 26.08
C SER A 223 -5.03 35.80 25.81
N VAL A 224 -5.55 36.18 24.64
CA VAL A 224 -5.60 37.58 24.19
C VAL A 224 -6.87 38.29 24.64
N ASN A 225 -6.73 39.41 25.35
CA ASN A 225 -7.82 40.34 25.58
C ASN A 225 -7.95 41.34 24.42
N ILE A 226 -8.91 41.11 23.53
CA ILE A 226 -9.19 41.98 22.37
C ILE A 226 -10.10 43.19 22.68
N VAL A 227 -10.41 43.46 23.96
CA VAL A 227 -11.25 44.61 24.34
C VAL A 227 -10.60 45.90 23.84
N GLY A 228 -11.35 46.66 23.03
CA GLY A 228 -10.89 47.90 22.42
C GLY A 228 -10.35 47.77 21.01
N LEU A 229 -10.20 46.55 20.47
CA LEU A 229 -9.76 46.31 19.09
C LEU A 229 -10.55 47.13 18.07
N GLY A 230 -11.89 47.14 18.18
CA GLY A 230 -12.76 47.90 17.28
C GLY A 230 -12.58 49.43 17.32
N ARG A 231 -11.81 49.99 18.27
CA ARG A 231 -11.49 51.43 18.32
C ARG A 231 -10.21 51.78 17.57
N LEU A 232 -9.43 50.80 17.12
CA LEU A 232 -8.17 51.00 16.42
C LEU A 232 -8.42 51.34 14.94
N VAL A 233 -9.01 52.49 14.67
CA VAL A 233 -9.43 52.91 13.32
C VAL A 233 -8.26 53.09 12.34
N HIS A 234 -7.02 53.18 12.84
CA HIS A 234 -5.81 53.26 12.02
C HIS A 234 -5.19 51.89 11.70
N LEU A 235 -5.75 50.80 12.24
CA LEU A 235 -5.21 49.46 12.06
C LEU A 235 -5.32 49.04 10.60
N ARG A 236 -4.19 48.61 10.02
CA ARG A 236 -4.06 48.14 8.64
C ARG A 236 -3.64 46.67 8.56
N TYR A 237 -2.96 46.17 9.57
CA TYR A 237 -2.51 44.79 9.68
C TYR A 237 -2.95 44.23 11.03
N LEU A 238 -3.63 43.08 11.00
CA LEU A 238 -4.04 42.34 12.19
C LEU A 238 -3.71 40.86 12.02
N ARG A 239 -3.00 40.30 13.00
CA ARG A 239 -2.68 38.88 13.07
C ARG A 239 -3.01 38.32 14.46
N LEU A 240 -3.84 37.28 14.52
CA LEU A 240 -4.39 36.71 15.75
C LEU A 240 -4.30 35.18 15.74
N GLY A 241 -3.84 34.61 16.85
CA GLY A 241 -4.04 33.20 17.18
C GLY A 241 -5.23 33.05 18.12
N ILE A 242 -6.13 32.11 17.80
CA ILE A 242 -7.31 31.78 18.58
C ILE A 242 -7.37 30.26 18.79
N SER A 243 -7.58 29.83 20.02
CA SER A 243 -7.67 28.40 20.36
C SER A 243 -8.54 28.18 21.59
N GLN A 244 -9.02 26.95 21.78
CA GLN A 244 -9.67 26.55 23.03
C GLN A 244 -8.62 26.22 24.11
N PRO A 245 -8.92 26.41 25.42
CA PRO A 245 -10.19 26.90 25.99
C PRO A 245 -10.24 28.43 26.16
N THR A 246 -9.24 29.17 25.70
CA THR A 246 -9.09 30.61 26.00
C THR A 246 -10.10 31.49 25.27
N TRP A 247 -10.60 31.04 24.12
CA TRP A 247 -11.63 31.75 23.35
C TRP A 247 -12.98 31.06 23.47
N GLU A 248 -13.97 31.77 24.02
CA GLU A 248 -15.35 31.33 24.03
C GLU A 248 -16.15 31.91 22.84
N LYS A 249 -17.34 31.35 22.58
CA LYS A 249 -18.26 31.86 21.55
C LYS A 249 -18.57 33.37 21.71
N SER A 250 -18.58 33.88 22.94
CA SER A 250 -18.84 35.29 23.22
C SER A 250 -17.70 36.21 22.76
N ASP A 251 -16.45 35.78 22.90
CA ASP A 251 -15.26 36.52 22.46
C ASP A 251 -15.10 36.49 20.95
N LEU A 252 -15.45 35.38 20.31
CA LEU A 252 -15.56 35.29 18.84
C LEU A 252 -16.56 36.30 18.28
N LYS A 253 -17.73 36.45 18.91
CA LYS A 253 -18.73 37.46 18.53
C LYS A 253 -18.19 38.88 18.70
N ARG A 254 -17.45 39.15 19.78
CA ARG A 254 -16.80 40.46 20.02
C ARG A 254 -15.69 40.76 19.02
N LEU A 255 -14.90 39.75 18.64
CA LEU A 255 -13.88 39.86 17.60
C LEU A 255 -14.51 40.31 16.30
N PHE A 256 -15.55 39.61 15.85
CA PHE A 256 -16.23 39.97 14.62
C PHE A 256 -16.83 41.38 14.65
N GLN A 257 -17.51 41.75 15.74
CA GLN A 257 -18.01 43.12 15.93
C GLN A 257 -16.89 44.16 15.88
N SER A 258 -15.71 43.82 16.40
CA SER A 258 -14.52 44.67 16.32
C SER A 258 -14.01 44.79 14.89
N LEU A 259 -13.90 43.68 14.14
CA LEU A 259 -13.47 43.66 12.74
C LEU A 259 -14.36 44.53 11.84
N CYS A 260 -15.67 44.55 12.08
CA CYS A 260 -16.61 45.42 11.34
C CYS A 260 -16.31 46.92 11.48
N ASN A 261 -15.65 47.33 12.57
CA ASN A 261 -15.27 48.72 12.80
C ASN A 261 -13.91 49.09 12.16
N LEU A 262 -13.12 48.09 11.73
CA LEU A 262 -11.78 48.27 11.17
C LEU A 262 -11.83 48.56 9.66
N LYS A 263 -12.20 49.79 9.29
CA LYS A 263 -12.38 50.21 7.88
C LYS A 263 -11.08 50.34 7.08
N ASN A 264 -9.93 50.43 7.75
CA ASN A 264 -8.62 50.61 7.12
C ASN A 264 -7.80 49.32 7.05
N LEU A 265 -8.38 48.18 7.41
CA LEU A 265 -7.68 46.90 7.41
C LEU A 265 -7.33 46.47 5.98
N GLU A 266 -6.03 46.24 5.74
CA GLU A 266 -5.45 45.83 4.46
C GLU A 266 -5.01 44.36 4.48
N ALA A 267 -4.57 43.85 5.64
CA ALA A 267 -4.19 42.46 5.83
C ALA A 267 -4.77 41.89 7.13
N LEU A 268 -5.47 40.75 7.02
CA LEU A 268 -6.02 40.01 8.16
C LEU A 268 -5.52 38.57 8.14
N TYR A 269 -4.96 38.15 9.28
CA TYR A 269 -4.55 36.78 9.53
C TYR A 269 -5.24 36.27 10.80
N ILE A 270 -6.00 35.20 10.68
CA ILE A 270 -6.66 34.51 11.79
C ILE A 270 -6.20 33.05 11.78
N PHE A 271 -5.55 32.63 12.86
CA PHE A 271 -5.09 31.25 13.07
C PHE A 271 -5.91 30.59 14.15
N ALA A 272 -6.72 29.59 13.79
CA ALA A 272 -7.73 29.01 14.68
C ALA A 272 -7.56 27.51 14.92
N GLN A 273 -7.09 27.10 16.10
CA GLN A 273 -6.94 25.68 16.45
C GLN A 273 -8.10 25.20 17.33
N ASP A 274 -8.67 24.04 17.00
CA ASP A 274 -9.78 23.39 17.74
C ASP A 274 -11.02 24.28 18.02
N LEU A 275 -11.28 25.26 17.16
CA LEU A 275 -12.37 26.23 17.29
C LEU A 275 -13.08 26.50 15.95
N SER A 276 -14.33 26.04 15.82
CA SER A 276 -15.16 26.31 14.63
C SER A 276 -15.36 27.81 14.39
N LEU A 277 -15.08 28.24 13.16
CA LEU A 277 -15.25 29.63 12.72
C LEU A 277 -16.62 29.91 12.08
N ASP A 278 -17.54 28.96 12.13
CA ASP A 278 -18.83 29.06 11.43
C ASP A 278 -19.71 30.24 11.89
N PHE A 279 -19.44 30.80 13.07
CA PHE A 279 -20.07 32.03 13.53
C PHE A 279 -19.86 33.22 12.57
N MET A 280 -18.81 33.17 11.72
CA MET A 280 -18.55 34.20 10.70
C MET A 280 -19.25 33.93 9.35
N LEU A 281 -19.99 32.83 9.18
CA LEU A 281 -20.62 32.50 7.89
C LEU A 281 -21.83 33.40 7.56
N GLN A 282 -22.61 33.77 8.58
CA GLN A 282 -23.92 34.43 8.40
C GLN A 282 -23.90 35.94 8.65
N VAL A 283 -22.75 36.59 8.50
CA VAL A 283 -22.62 38.00 8.89
C VAL A 283 -22.06 38.85 7.76
N ASP A 284 -22.62 40.05 7.58
CA ASP A 284 -22.26 41.00 6.55
C ASP A 284 -21.02 41.82 6.95
N TRP A 285 -19.84 41.34 6.57
CA TRP A 285 -18.60 42.11 6.67
C TRP A 285 -18.17 42.62 5.29
N ALA A 286 -18.12 43.95 5.13
CA ALA A 286 -17.68 44.57 3.89
C ALA A 286 -16.57 45.58 4.17
N THR A 287 -15.35 45.25 3.75
CA THR A 287 -14.23 46.20 3.73
C THR A 287 -13.67 46.28 2.31
N SER A 288 -13.63 47.50 1.76
CA SER A 288 -13.12 47.74 0.40
C SER A 288 -11.60 47.82 0.34
N ARG A 289 -10.90 47.79 1.49
CA ARG A 289 -9.44 47.96 1.57
C ARG A 289 -8.66 46.68 1.84
N LEU A 290 -9.35 45.59 2.22
CA LEU A 290 -8.70 44.32 2.50
C LEU A 290 -8.10 43.75 1.22
N ARG A 291 -6.79 43.51 1.25
CA ARG A 291 -5.98 42.99 0.14
C ARG A 291 -5.51 41.56 0.40
N LYS A 292 -5.20 41.23 1.66
CA LYS A 292 -4.80 39.89 2.11
C LYS A 292 -5.77 39.38 3.18
N LEU A 293 -6.31 38.19 2.96
CA LEU A 293 -7.08 37.46 3.95
C LEU A 293 -6.51 36.05 4.08
N THR A 294 -6.05 35.72 5.27
CA THR A 294 -5.60 34.38 5.65
C THR A 294 -6.43 33.92 6.83
N VAL A 295 -7.23 32.87 6.64
CA VAL A 295 -7.94 32.18 7.71
C VAL A 295 -7.53 30.72 7.64
N CYS A 296 -6.43 30.41 8.31
CA CYS A 296 -5.73 29.15 8.16
C CYS A 296 -5.28 28.67 9.52
N VAL A 297 -5.11 27.36 9.68
CA VAL A 297 -4.70 26.78 10.96
C VAL A 297 -3.23 26.35 10.93
N ARG A 298 -2.43 26.87 9.99
CA ARG A 298 -0.98 26.70 9.96
C ARG A 298 -0.26 28.04 9.76
N PRO A 299 0.81 28.34 10.50
CA PRO A 299 1.79 29.33 10.08
C PRO A 299 2.39 28.90 8.72
N GLN A 300 2.54 29.82 7.78
CA GLN A 300 3.19 29.55 6.47
C GLN A 300 4.61 28.95 6.60
N THR A 301 5.24 29.08 7.77
CA THR A 301 6.58 28.54 8.08
C THR A 301 6.60 27.02 8.32
N GLU A 302 5.47 26.39 8.67
CA GLU A 302 5.42 24.95 8.99
C GLU A 302 5.09 24.05 7.80
N TYR A 303 4.70 24.63 6.65
CA TYR A 303 4.38 23.89 5.42
C TYR A 303 5.53 23.00 4.92
N ILE A 304 6.74 23.19 5.46
CA ILE A 304 7.97 22.67 4.88
C ILE A 304 8.72 21.73 5.85
N ILE A 305 8.36 21.70 7.15
CA ILE A 305 9.15 21.00 8.18
C ILE A 305 8.49 19.70 8.65
N ARG A 306 7.16 19.50 8.51
CA ARG A 306 6.50 18.26 8.98
C ARG A 306 5.51 17.70 7.95
N PRO A 307 5.89 16.65 7.18
CA PRO A 307 5.00 15.93 6.28
C PRO A 307 4.01 14.99 6.99
N GLU A 308 4.14 14.82 8.31
CA GLU A 308 3.60 13.65 9.04
C GLU A 308 2.06 13.67 9.21
N SER A 309 1.39 14.78 8.90
CA SER A 309 -0.07 14.75 8.75
C SER A 309 -0.58 15.87 7.85
N ILE A 310 -0.90 15.52 6.61
CA ILE A 310 -1.52 16.44 5.65
C ILE A 310 -2.90 16.91 6.14
N TRP A 311 -3.56 16.16 7.05
CA TRP A 311 -4.99 16.26 7.35
C TRP A 311 -5.39 16.44 8.83
N SER A 312 -4.46 16.51 9.80
CA SER A 312 -4.82 16.63 11.22
C SER A 312 -4.61 18.03 11.80
N GLU A 313 -5.57 18.43 12.65
CA GLU A 313 -5.55 19.56 13.61
C GLU A 313 -6.17 20.90 13.18
N PHE A 314 -7.13 20.94 12.25
CA PHE A 314 -7.69 22.22 11.78
C PHE A 314 -9.17 22.41 12.06
N SER A 315 -9.56 23.66 12.30
CA SER A 315 -10.95 24.11 12.40
C SER A 315 -11.38 24.86 11.13
N PRO A 316 -11.79 24.12 10.09
CA PRO A 316 -12.24 24.71 8.84
C PRO A 316 -13.55 25.50 9.04
N PHE A 317 -13.84 26.42 8.12
CA PHE A 317 -15.23 26.82 7.90
C PHE A 317 -16.00 25.63 7.32
N SER A 318 -17.27 25.44 7.66
CA SER A 318 -18.07 24.40 7.00
C SER A 318 -18.22 24.64 5.49
N THR A 319 -18.30 25.90 5.07
CA THR A 319 -18.41 26.36 3.67
C THR A 319 -17.75 27.72 3.47
N LEU A 320 -17.66 28.23 2.24
CA LEU A 320 -17.13 29.58 1.99
C LEU A 320 -18.03 30.66 2.65
N PRO A 321 -17.49 31.55 3.51
CA PRO A 321 -18.26 32.64 4.09
C PRO A 321 -18.81 33.60 3.03
N ARG A 322 -20.11 33.94 3.11
CA ARG A 322 -20.81 34.73 2.07
C ARG A 322 -20.36 36.18 1.97
N TRP A 323 -19.75 36.72 3.02
CA TRP A 323 -19.15 38.05 2.99
C TRP A 323 -17.85 38.11 2.16
N ILE A 324 -17.21 36.97 1.89
CA ILE A 324 -16.16 36.87 0.88
C ILE A 324 -16.84 36.90 -0.48
N ASN A 325 -17.17 38.08 -0.98
CA ASN A 325 -17.85 38.28 -2.25
C ASN A 325 -17.31 39.52 -2.98
N TYR A 326 -17.95 39.91 -4.09
CA TYR A 326 -17.54 41.04 -4.92
C TYR A 326 -17.32 42.37 -4.18
N SER A 327 -17.88 42.53 -2.97
CA SER A 327 -17.67 43.70 -2.11
C SER A 327 -16.20 43.86 -1.66
N LEU A 328 -15.45 42.75 -1.58
CA LEU A 328 -14.01 42.73 -1.32
C LEU A 328 -13.22 43.06 -2.61
N SER A 329 -13.50 44.23 -3.17
CA SER A 329 -12.97 44.68 -4.47
C SER A 329 -11.45 44.87 -4.52
N SER A 330 -10.79 44.99 -3.36
CA SER A 330 -9.33 45.10 -3.27
C SER A 330 -8.61 43.79 -2.91
N LEU A 331 -9.35 42.69 -2.72
CA LEU A 331 -8.76 41.42 -2.27
C LEU A 331 -7.94 40.81 -3.40
N SER A 332 -6.62 40.71 -3.19
CA SER A 332 -5.67 40.12 -4.13
C SER A 332 -5.24 38.72 -3.72
N ASP A 333 -5.24 38.43 -2.43
CA ASP A 333 -4.68 37.20 -1.87
C ASP A 333 -5.64 36.61 -0.83
N LEU A 334 -6.12 35.39 -1.10
CA LEU A 334 -7.01 34.65 -0.23
C LEU A 334 -6.39 33.31 0.13
N SER A 335 -6.33 33.00 1.43
CA SER A 335 -5.94 31.69 1.94
C SER A 335 -6.98 31.24 2.97
N ILE A 336 -7.67 30.12 2.71
CA ILE A 336 -8.81 29.67 3.51
C ILE A 336 -8.94 28.15 3.50
N ILE A 337 -9.37 27.60 4.64
CA ILE A 337 -9.69 26.17 4.80
C ILE A 337 -11.21 26.02 4.94
N VAL A 338 -11.80 25.17 4.12
CA VAL A 338 -13.23 24.83 4.15
C VAL A 338 -13.43 23.32 4.30
N THR A 339 -14.54 22.91 4.90
CA THR A 339 -14.89 21.49 5.04
C THR A 339 -15.39 20.97 3.71
N VAL A 340 -16.37 21.66 3.13
CA VAL A 340 -16.99 21.31 1.84
C VAL A 340 -16.89 22.50 0.90
N LEU A 341 -16.47 22.24 -0.34
CA LEU A 341 -16.48 23.20 -1.44
C LEU A 341 -17.62 22.91 -2.41
N ARG A 342 -18.41 23.93 -2.76
CA ARG A 342 -19.53 23.82 -3.70
C ARG A 342 -19.26 24.62 -4.97
N GLN A 343 -20.01 24.31 -6.03
CA GLN A 343 -19.95 25.06 -7.30
C GLN A 343 -20.27 26.55 -7.11
N GLU A 344 -21.22 26.88 -6.21
CA GLU A 344 -21.55 28.26 -5.85
C GLU A 344 -20.37 29.01 -5.23
N ASP A 345 -19.54 28.34 -4.42
CA ASP A 345 -18.39 28.94 -3.76
C ASP A 345 -17.31 29.30 -4.79
N LEU A 346 -17.07 28.43 -5.76
CA LEU A 346 -16.17 28.72 -6.88
C LEU A 346 -16.65 29.92 -7.70
N HIS A 347 -17.96 30.06 -7.95
CA HIS A 347 -18.49 31.22 -8.65
C HIS A 347 -18.27 32.53 -7.88
N ILE A 348 -18.38 32.49 -6.55
CA ILE A 348 -18.11 33.64 -5.69
C ILE A 348 -16.64 34.06 -5.80
N LEU A 349 -15.71 33.09 -5.68
CA LEU A 349 -14.27 33.36 -5.81
C LEU A 349 -13.90 33.88 -7.20
N ALA A 350 -14.48 33.30 -8.24
CA ALA A 350 -14.28 33.67 -9.62
C ALA A 350 -14.75 35.09 -9.96
N ALA A 351 -15.74 35.62 -9.22
CA ALA A 351 -16.29 36.96 -9.40
C ALA A 351 -15.43 38.06 -8.74
N LEU A 352 -14.42 37.71 -7.94
CA LEU A 352 -13.55 38.69 -7.30
C LEU A 352 -12.66 39.40 -8.35
N PRO A 353 -12.65 40.74 -8.41
CA PRO A 353 -12.17 41.48 -9.58
C PRO A 353 -10.65 41.45 -9.75
N ILE A 354 -9.89 41.44 -8.64
CA ILE A 354 -8.42 41.54 -8.64
C ILE A 354 -7.74 40.39 -7.89
N LEU A 355 -8.46 39.29 -7.64
CA LEU A 355 -7.91 38.11 -6.97
C LEU A 355 -6.79 37.50 -7.83
N ARG A 356 -5.57 37.46 -7.27
CA ARG A 356 -4.33 37.01 -7.93
C ARG A 356 -3.81 35.70 -7.37
N SER A 357 -4.00 35.47 -6.08
CA SER A 357 -3.53 34.28 -5.39
C SER A 357 -4.65 33.68 -4.55
N VAL A 358 -4.89 32.39 -4.74
CA VAL A 358 -5.83 31.61 -3.92
C VAL A 358 -5.12 30.38 -3.38
N ASP A 359 -5.22 30.19 -2.08
CA ASP A 359 -4.84 28.97 -1.38
C ASP A 359 -6.08 28.41 -0.69
N LEU A 360 -6.59 27.30 -1.20
CA LEU A 360 -7.85 26.72 -0.79
C LEU A 360 -7.63 25.25 -0.39
N GLU A 361 -7.89 24.97 0.88
CA GLU A 361 -7.83 23.62 1.44
C GLU A 361 -9.24 23.13 1.73
N VAL A 362 -9.57 21.93 1.24
CA VAL A 362 -10.87 21.27 1.38
C VAL A 362 -10.69 19.96 2.15
N ILE A 363 -11.31 19.87 3.32
CA ILE A 363 -11.10 18.74 4.24
C ILE A 363 -11.87 17.48 3.82
N ASP A 364 -13.13 17.64 3.42
CA ASP A 364 -13.96 16.51 2.99
C ASP A 364 -13.74 16.20 1.51
N ALA A 365 -13.90 14.92 1.16
CA ALA A 365 -13.86 14.47 -0.22
C ALA A 365 -14.95 15.19 -1.06
N THR A 366 -14.51 15.87 -2.12
CA THR A 366 -15.40 16.58 -3.04
C THR A 366 -16.14 15.56 -3.92
N ARG A 367 -17.33 15.13 -3.50
CA ARG A 367 -18.06 14.00 -4.13
C ARG A 367 -18.45 14.19 -5.60
N LYS A 368 -18.52 15.43 -6.08
CA LYS A 368 -18.88 15.77 -7.47
C LYS A 368 -17.76 16.59 -8.09
N LYS A 369 -17.42 16.31 -9.34
CA LYS A 369 -16.52 17.18 -10.11
C LYS A 369 -17.11 18.59 -10.19
N LEU A 370 -16.32 19.58 -9.77
CA LEU A 370 -16.63 20.99 -9.78
C LEU A 370 -15.95 21.63 -10.99
N GLU A 371 -16.73 22.32 -11.80
CA GLU A 371 -16.25 22.89 -13.06
C GLU A 371 -15.69 24.29 -12.84
N VAL A 372 -14.47 24.52 -13.29
CA VAL A 372 -13.86 25.84 -13.39
C VAL A 372 -14.06 26.33 -14.81
N THR A 373 -15.01 27.24 -15.00
CA THR A 373 -15.36 27.80 -16.31
C THR A 373 -14.57 29.09 -16.62
N SER A 374 -14.60 29.52 -17.88
CA SER A 374 -13.96 30.76 -18.35
C SER A 374 -14.78 32.02 -18.04
N ALA A 375 -16.10 31.87 -17.84
CA ALA A 375 -17.01 32.99 -17.60
C ALA A 375 -18.15 32.62 -16.64
N ILE A 376 -18.63 33.62 -15.92
CA ILE A 376 -19.85 33.57 -15.10
C ILE A 376 -20.78 34.66 -15.63
N GLY A 377 -21.85 34.26 -16.30
CA GLY A 377 -22.68 35.18 -17.08
C GLY A 377 -21.83 35.91 -18.14
N ASN A 378 -21.82 37.24 -18.09
CA ASN A 378 -21.03 38.08 -19.02
C ASN A 378 -19.63 38.44 -18.49
N ALA A 379 -19.25 37.98 -17.30
CA ALA A 379 -17.98 38.33 -16.68
C ALA A 379 -16.95 37.19 -16.84
N ILE A 380 -15.69 37.56 -17.14
CA ILE A 380 -14.56 36.62 -17.16
C ILE A 380 -14.31 36.13 -15.73
N ALA A 381 -14.43 34.81 -15.52
CA ALA A 381 -14.15 34.16 -14.25
C ALA A 381 -12.64 34.19 -13.96
N PHE A 382 -12.27 34.41 -12.69
CA PHE A 382 -10.87 34.42 -12.24
C PHE A 382 -9.97 35.36 -13.08
N ARG A 383 -10.47 36.56 -13.37
CA ARG A 383 -9.87 37.52 -14.32
C ARG A 383 -8.37 37.80 -14.11
N CYS A 384 -7.91 37.79 -12.87
CA CYS A 384 -6.55 38.18 -12.49
C CYS A 384 -5.74 37.05 -11.84
N LEU A 385 -6.29 35.83 -11.73
CA LEU A 385 -5.68 34.76 -10.96
C LEU A 385 -4.38 34.29 -11.63
N ALA A 386 -3.28 34.37 -10.88
CA ALA A 386 -1.94 34.00 -11.32
C ALA A 386 -1.37 32.79 -10.56
N CYS A 387 -1.82 32.57 -9.32
CA CYS A 387 -1.43 31.43 -8.49
C CYS A 387 -2.66 30.77 -7.86
N LEU A 388 -2.76 29.44 -7.99
CA LEU A 388 -3.75 28.62 -7.32
C LEU A 388 -3.05 27.49 -6.57
N ARG A 389 -3.25 27.43 -5.25
CA ARG A 389 -2.97 26.26 -4.43
C ARG A 389 -4.29 25.64 -4.03
N PHE A 390 -4.44 24.36 -4.35
CA PHE A 390 -5.65 23.61 -4.05
C PHE A 390 -5.27 22.28 -3.41
N THR A 391 -5.67 22.12 -2.15
CA THR A 391 -5.47 20.89 -1.39
C THR A 391 -6.84 20.28 -1.11
N SER A 392 -7.05 19.02 -1.47
CA SER A 392 -8.31 18.33 -1.23
C SER A 392 -8.09 16.84 -1.05
N ARG A 393 -8.81 16.22 -0.12
CA ARG A 393 -8.71 14.79 0.13
C ARG A 393 -8.98 13.95 -1.11
N ALA A 394 -10.05 14.29 -1.84
CA ALA A 394 -10.33 13.80 -3.19
C ALA A 394 -10.32 14.99 -4.16
N LEU A 395 -9.45 14.96 -5.18
CA LEU A 395 -9.32 16.09 -6.11
C LEU A 395 -10.51 16.15 -7.08
N GLY A 396 -11.45 17.05 -6.78
CA GLY A 396 -12.70 17.20 -7.54
C GLY A 396 -12.76 18.41 -8.47
N LEU A 397 -11.66 19.08 -8.81
CA LEU A 397 -11.68 20.22 -9.76
C LEU A 397 -11.49 19.75 -11.21
N VAL A 398 -12.28 20.30 -12.12
CA VAL A 398 -12.13 20.12 -13.57
C VAL A 398 -12.03 21.48 -14.24
N PHE A 399 -10.93 21.73 -14.96
CA PHE A 399 -10.69 22.99 -15.66
C PHE A 399 -11.24 22.94 -17.09
N CYS A 400 -12.23 23.77 -17.39
CA CYS A 400 -12.81 23.88 -18.73
C CYS A 400 -11.95 24.76 -19.66
N GLY A 401 -12.19 24.68 -20.97
CA GLY A 401 -11.52 25.50 -21.98
C GLY A 401 -11.57 27.00 -21.66
N GLY A 402 -10.40 27.66 -21.59
CA GLY A 402 -10.27 29.09 -21.32
C GLY A 402 -10.44 29.48 -19.84
N ALA A 403 -10.55 28.52 -18.93
CA ALA A 403 -10.52 28.77 -17.49
C ALA A 403 -9.21 29.44 -17.07
N MET A 404 -9.30 30.35 -16.09
CA MET A 404 -8.14 30.96 -15.41
C MET A 404 -7.02 31.40 -16.37
N HIS A 405 -7.37 32.16 -17.41
CA HIS A 405 -6.48 32.52 -18.53
C HIS A 405 -5.15 33.22 -18.17
N LYS A 406 -4.95 33.68 -16.93
CA LYS A 406 -3.68 34.27 -16.44
C LYS A 406 -2.93 33.39 -15.43
N LEU A 407 -3.40 32.17 -15.16
CA LEU A 407 -2.81 31.29 -14.16
C LEU A 407 -1.42 30.84 -14.61
N GLN A 408 -0.40 31.17 -13.82
CA GLN A 408 1.00 30.85 -14.09
C GLN A 408 1.51 29.72 -13.21
N GLN A 409 1.01 29.62 -11.98
CA GLN A 409 1.42 28.63 -10.99
C GLN A 409 0.21 27.86 -10.47
N LEU A 410 0.29 26.54 -10.50
CA LEU A 410 -0.72 25.65 -9.95
C LEU A 410 -0.08 24.65 -8.99
N PHE A 411 -0.58 24.62 -7.76
CA PHE A 411 -0.20 23.66 -6.74
C PHE A 411 -1.41 22.79 -6.43
N LEU A 412 -1.27 21.47 -6.59
CA LEU A 412 -2.32 20.51 -6.27
C LEU A 412 -1.82 19.54 -5.19
N SER A 413 -2.64 19.26 -4.18
CA SER A 413 -2.35 18.25 -3.16
C SER A 413 -3.57 17.38 -2.91
N PHE A 414 -3.46 16.05 -3.04
CA PHE A 414 -4.59 15.14 -2.86
C PHE A 414 -4.21 13.71 -2.49
N ALA A 415 -5.17 12.96 -1.90
CA ALA A 415 -5.01 11.54 -1.65
C ALA A 415 -5.37 10.73 -2.90
N LEU A 416 -4.42 9.89 -3.32
CA LEU A 416 -4.50 9.15 -4.58
C LEU A 416 -5.63 8.12 -4.56
N ALA A 417 -5.71 7.33 -3.49
CA ALA A 417 -6.73 6.30 -3.31
C ALA A 417 -8.14 6.92 -3.30
N GLU A 418 -8.35 7.93 -2.45
CA GLU A 418 -9.67 8.57 -2.33
C GLU A 418 -10.09 9.30 -3.61
N THR A 419 -9.16 9.94 -4.32
CA THR A 419 -9.48 10.58 -5.62
C THR A 419 -9.92 9.53 -6.64
N ASN A 420 -9.23 8.40 -6.72
CA ASN A 420 -9.62 7.29 -7.59
C ASN A 420 -10.97 6.68 -7.17
N ASP A 421 -11.20 6.49 -5.88
CA ASP A 421 -12.43 5.86 -5.36
C ASP A 421 -13.67 6.73 -5.61
N VAL A 422 -13.52 8.07 -5.54
CA VAL A 422 -14.62 9.01 -5.74
C VAL A 422 -14.85 9.34 -7.21
N HIS A 423 -13.79 9.49 -8.01
CA HIS A 423 -13.88 10.00 -9.39
C HIS A 423 -13.57 8.98 -10.48
N ALA A 424 -12.95 7.85 -10.15
CA ALA A 424 -12.53 6.79 -11.08
C ALA A 424 -11.61 7.23 -12.24
N ASP A 425 -11.06 8.45 -12.18
CA ASP A 425 -10.08 8.97 -13.15
C ASP A 425 -9.21 10.05 -12.50
N PHE A 426 -8.16 10.46 -13.23
CA PHE A 426 -7.27 11.57 -12.87
C PHE A 426 -7.24 12.66 -13.95
N ASP A 427 -8.32 12.79 -14.72
CA ASP A 427 -8.46 13.83 -15.74
C ASP A 427 -9.08 15.08 -15.13
N PHE A 428 -8.22 16.06 -14.88
CA PHE A 428 -8.56 17.35 -14.30
C PHE A 428 -8.71 18.45 -15.36
N GLY A 429 -8.48 18.16 -16.65
CA GLY A 429 -8.50 19.18 -17.71
C GLY A 429 -7.35 20.20 -17.64
N LEU A 430 -6.18 19.81 -17.11
CA LEU A 430 -5.04 20.71 -16.96
C LEU A 430 -4.56 21.30 -18.30
N GLU A 431 -4.76 20.58 -19.41
CA GLU A 431 -4.44 21.05 -20.76
C GLU A 431 -5.18 22.32 -21.18
N ASN A 432 -6.25 22.69 -20.49
CA ASN A 432 -7.04 23.89 -20.78
C ASN A 432 -6.42 25.17 -20.19
N LEU A 433 -5.40 25.06 -19.34
CA LEU A 433 -4.75 26.16 -18.63
C LEU A 433 -3.58 26.75 -19.43
N ILE A 434 -3.89 27.56 -20.43
CA ILE A 434 -2.94 28.01 -21.47
C ILE A 434 -1.74 28.86 -20.99
N SER A 435 -1.83 29.51 -19.82
CA SER A 435 -0.80 30.43 -19.31
C SER A 435 0.16 29.81 -18.28
N LEU A 436 0.00 28.50 -18.05
CA LEU A 436 0.64 27.77 -16.97
C LEU A 436 2.15 27.60 -17.23
N ASN A 437 2.98 27.98 -16.26
CA ASN A 437 4.43 27.89 -16.33
C ASN A 437 5.04 26.91 -15.33
N ALA A 438 4.35 26.65 -14.22
CA ALA A 438 4.77 25.71 -13.20
C ALA A 438 3.55 24.97 -12.60
N VAL A 439 3.66 23.65 -12.49
CA VAL A 439 2.68 22.77 -11.87
C VAL A 439 3.38 21.92 -10.84
N ASP A 440 3.00 22.08 -9.58
CA ASP A 440 3.54 21.29 -8.48
C ASP A 440 2.42 20.43 -7.90
N VAL A 441 2.52 19.12 -8.07
CA VAL A 441 1.55 18.14 -7.56
C VAL A 441 2.18 17.34 -6.43
N ILE A 442 1.49 17.32 -5.29
CA ILE A 442 1.80 16.47 -4.14
C ILE A 442 0.71 15.40 -4.05
N VAL A 443 1.12 14.14 -4.04
CA VAL A 443 0.20 13.01 -3.97
C VAL A 443 0.45 12.27 -2.67
N ASP A 444 -0.61 12.10 -1.87
CA ASP A 444 -0.61 11.21 -0.71
C ASP A 444 -0.90 9.79 -1.19
N CYS A 445 0.13 8.95 -1.13
CA CYS A 445 0.11 7.58 -1.64
C CYS A 445 -0.36 6.55 -0.60
N ARG A 446 -0.74 6.97 0.61
CA ARG A 446 -1.28 6.06 1.61
C ARG A 446 -2.54 5.39 1.08
N CYS A 447 -2.63 4.09 1.37
CA CYS A 447 -3.72 3.23 0.92
C CYS A 447 -3.88 3.07 -0.60
N ALA A 448 -2.99 3.66 -1.41
CA ALA A 448 -3.11 3.67 -2.86
C ALA A 448 -2.41 2.48 -3.50
N LYS A 449 -2.87 2.07 -4.68
CA LYS A 449 -2.28 1.01 -5.47
C LYS A 449 -1.23 1.55 -6.44
N VAL A 450 -0.19 0.76 -6.71
CA VAL A 450 0.87 1.16 -7.67
C VAL A 450 0.32 1.56 -9.04
N TRP A 451 -0.69 0.84 -9.57
CA TRP A 451 -1.29 1.19 -10.86
C TRP A 451 -2.07 2.51 -10.82
N GLN A 452 -2.66 2.88 -9.67
CA GLN A 452 -3.34 4.17 -9.52
C GLN A 452 -2.32 5.30 -9.64
N MET A 453 -1.13 5.13 -9.05
CA MET A 453 -0.04 6.10 -9.16
C MET A 453 0.45 6.22 -10.60
N GLN A 454 0.61 5.10 -11.30
CA GLN A 454 0.99 5.08 -12.72
C GLN A 454 -0.07 5.77 -13.60
N ALA A 455 -1.36 5.55 -13.33
CA ALA A 455 -2.45 6.19 -14.06
C ALA A 455 -2.48 7.71 -13.81
N ALA A 456 -2.32 8.15 -12.56
CA ALA A 456 -2.23 9.58 -12.22
C ALA A 456 -1.00 10.24 -12.87
N GLU A 457 0.17 9.59 -12.81
CA GLU A 457 1.38 10.03 -13.49
C GLU A 457 1.18 10.17 -15.00
N ALA A 458 0.58 9.17 -15.64
CA ALA A 458 0.32 9.18 -17.08
C ALA A 458 -0.63 10.32 -17.46
N ALA A 459 -1.71 10.54 -16.70
CA ALA A 459 -2.65 11.62 -16.91
C ALA A 459 -1.99 13.01 -16.78
N LEU A 460 -1.25 13.24 -15.69
CA LEU A 460 -0.55 14.50 -15.44
C LEU A 460 0.53 14.80 -16.49
N ASN A 461 1.32 13.79 -16.86
CA ASN A 461 2.33 13.93 -17.90
C ASN A 461 1.70 14.17 -19.29
N SER A 462 0.59 13.50 -19.61
CA SER A 462 -0.14 13.71 -20.86
C SER A 462 -0.66 15.15 -20.95
N ALA A 463 -1.32 15.65 -19.90
CA ALA A 463 -1.87 17.00 -19.88
C ALA A 463 -0.77 18.08 -19.97
N THR A 464 0.33 17.91 -19.22
CA THR A 464 1.46 18.87 -19.25
C THR A 464 2.24 18.86 -20.57
N LYS A 465 2.35 17.71 -21.26
CA LYS A 465 2.91 17.64 -22.63
C LYS A 465 2.08 18.44 -23.63
N LYS A 466 0.74 18.43 -23.52
CA LYS A 466 -0.15 19.23 -24.37
C LYS A 466 0.03 20.74 -24.16
N LEU A 467 0.28 21.16 -22.92
CA LEU A 467 0.49 22.58 -22.58
C LEU A 467 1.79 23.16 -23.14
N ASN A 468 2.85 22.35 -23.20
CA ASN A 468 4.15 22.80 -23.69
C ASN A 468 4.90 21.68 -24.42
N PRO A 469 4.92 21.69 -25.76
CA PRO A 469 5.62 20.68 -26.54
C PRO A 469 7.16 20.82 -26.50
N ASN A 470 7.72 21.85 -25.85
CA ASN A 470 9.17 22.01 -25.74
C ASN A 470 9.75 21.05 -24.68
N PRO A 471 10.58 20.06 -25.06
CA PRO A 471 11.08 19.02 -24.16
C PRO A 471 12.04 19.53 -23.06
N ASN A 472 12.60 20.75 -23.21
CA ASN A 472 13.61 21.27 -22.29
C ASN A 472 13.04 22.10 -21.12
N LYS A 473 11.72 22.33 -21.06
CA LYS A 473 11.07 23.09 -19.99
C LYS A 473 10.16 22.16 -19.18
N HIS A 474 10.68 21.64 -18.06
CA HIS A 474 9.91 20.82 -17.13
C HIS A 474 8.90 21.67 -16.35
N ILE A 475 7.64 21.63 -16.76
CA ILE A 475 6.54 22.35 -16.10
C ILE A 475 6.05 21.61 -14.84
N LEU A 476 6.08 20.26 -14.85
CA LEU A 476 5.54 19.43 -13.77
C LEU A 476 6.58 19.11 -12.68
N ARG A 477 6.21 19.25 -11.40
CA ARG A 477 6.78 18.54 -10.25
C ARG A 477 5.76 17.55 -9.78
N LEU A 478 6.18 16.31 -9.60
CA LEU A 478 5.39 15.34 -8.89
C LEU A 478 6.16 14.93 -7.65
N THR A 479 5.55 15.09 -6.47
CA THR A 479 6.11 14.66 -5.19
C THR A 479 5.18 13.62 -4.60
N LYS A 480 5.72 12.45 -4.29
CA LYS A 480 4.96 11.30 -3.77
C LYS A 480 5.20 11.18 -2.27
N HIS A 481 4.21 11.52 -1.47
CA HIS A 481 4.27 11.34 -0.02
C HIS A 481 3.84 9.93 0.33
N PHE A 482 4.55 9.31 1.29
CA PHE A 482 4.26 7.95 1.75
C PHE A 482 4.26 6.89 0.62
N GLU A 483 5.10 7.08 -0.40
CA GLU A 483 5.22 6.15 -1.55
C GLU A 483 5.47 4.70 -1.11
N LYS A 484 6.19 4.51 0.01
CA LYS A 484 6.49 3.19 0.60
C LYS A 484 5.26 2.49 1.21
N GLU A 485 4.18 3.23 1.46
CA GLU A 485 2.93 2.71 2.05
C GLU A 485 1.91 2.32 0.96
N MET A 486 2.27 2.37 -0.32
CA MET A 486 1.42 1.88 -1.41
C MET A 486 1.29 0.36 -1.42
N TYR A 487 0.15 -0.12 -1.92
CA TYR A 487 -0.16 -1.53 -2.11
C TYR A 487 0.10 -1.99 -3.56
N TRP A 488 0.56 -3.22 -3.70
CA TRP A 488 0.67 -3.93 -4.97
C TRP A 488 -0.38 -5.06 -5.03
N ASP A 489 -1.33 -5.00 -5.97
CA ASP A 489 -2.41 -6.00 -6.06
C ASP A 489 -2.08 -7.19 -6.99
N GLY A 490 -0.80 -7.36 -7.35
CA GLY A 490 -0.33 -8.43 -8.23
C GLY A 490 -0.80 -8.31 -9.69
N LYS A 491 -1.54 -7.26 -10.05
CA LYS A 491 -2.05 -7.00 -11.41
C LYS A 491 -1.30 -5.90 -12.17
N GLY A 492 -0.35 -5.23 -11.52
CA GLY A 492 0.55 -4.29 -12.17
C GLY A 492 1.77 -5.01 -12.75
N CYS A 493 2.08 -4.77 -14.03
CA CYS A 493 3.28 -5.29 -14.67
C CYS A 493 4.51 -5.02 -13.78
N ILE A 494 5.16 -6.10 -13.32
CA ILE A 494 6.57 -6.03 -12.93
C ILE A 494 7.28 -5.39 -14.14
N PRO A 495 8.08 -4.31 -13.97
CA PRO A 495 8.83 -3.77 -15.08
C PRO A 495 9.66 -4.92 -15.66
N VAL A 496 9.33 -5.34 -16.88
CA VAL A 496 10.13 -6.31 -17.63
C VAL A 496 11.42 -5.58 -17.96
N THR A 497 12.40 -5.63 -17.05
CA THR A 497 13.74 -5.12 -17.29
C THR A 497 14.42 -6.02 -18.32
N GLU A 498 15.36 -5.47 -19.09
CA GLU A 498 16.17 -6.22 -20.08
C GLU A 498 16.84 -7.47 -19.48
N ILE A 499 16.98 -7.50 -18.16
CA ILE A 499 17.47 -8.62 -17.33
C ILE A 499 16.62 -9.88 -17.48
N MET A 500 15.29 -9.80 -17.67
CA MET A 500 14.46 -11.00 -17.88
C MET A 500 14.93 -11.80 -19.11
N LYS A 501 15.42 -11.10 -20.14
CA LYS A 501 15.95 -11.76 -21.36
C LYS A 501 17.32 -12.40 -21.12
N GLU A 502 18.19 -11.81 -20.30
CA GLU A 502 19.50 -12.39 -19.96
C GLU A 502 19.39 -13.54 -18.93
N VAL A 503 18.54 -13.40 -17.91
CA VAL A 503 18.35 -14.40 -16.85
C VAL A 503 17.70 -15.68 -17.40
N GLU A 504 16.74 -15.56 -18.31
CA GLU A 504 16.16 -16.70 -19.03
C GLU A 504 17.17 -17.37 -19.98
N GLN A 505 18.11 -16.61 -20.56
CA GLN A 505 19.17 -17.15 -21.43
C GLN A 505 20.23 -17.95 -20.66
N VAL A 506 20.47 -17.64 -19.38
CA VAL A 506 21.53 -18.26 -18.57
C VAL A 506 20.98 -19.34 -17.61
N GLY A 507 19.67 -19.66 -17.65
CA GLY A 507 19.08 -20.80 -16.96
C GLY A 507 18.75 -20.59 -15.47
N VAL A 508 18.65 -19.32 -15.04
CA VAL A 508 18.27 -18.96 -13.65
C VAL A 508 16.77 -18.63 -13.61
N ALA A 509 16.01 -19.26 -12.71
CA ALA A 509 14.57 -19.04 -12.55
C ALA A 509 14.26 -18.18 -11.31
N ARG A 510 13.07 -17.57 -11.28
CA ARG A 510 12.54 -16.86 -10.09
C ARG A 510 11.53 -17.75 -9.37
N THR A 511 11.57 -17.73 -8.05
CA THR A 511 10.60 -18.39 -7.17
C THR A 511 10.21 -17.43 -6.04
N GLY A 512 8.98 -17.53 -5.54
CA GLY A 512 8.33 -16.53 -4.68
C GLY A 512 7.15 -15.85 -5.37
N LEU A 513 6.61 -14.73 -4.86
CA LEU A 513 6.98 -13.87 -3.73
C LEU A 513 6.24 -14.26 -2.44
N TRP A 514 6.93 -14.27 -1.30
CA TRP A 514 6.33 -14.46 0.03
C TRP A 514 6.41 -13.16 0.82
N GLY A 515 5.33 -12.75 1.47
CA GLY A 515 5.26 -11.54 2.28
C GLY A 515 3.99 -10.72 2.03
N GLY A 516 4.02 -9.45 2.43
CA GLY A 516 2.91 -8.51 2.21
C GLY A 516 3.11 -7.55 1.06
N ASN A 517 1.99 -7.12 0.51
CA ASN A 517 1.90 -6.37 -0.73
C ASN A 517 2.37 -4.90 -0.64
N THR A 518 3.12 -4.54 0.39
CA THR A 518 3.61 -3.17 0.65
C THR A 518 5.09 -3.04 0.30
N GLY A 519 5.60 -1.80 0.28
CA GLY A 519 7.02 -1.53 0.00
C GLY A 519 7.35 -1.37 -1.50
N GLN A 520 8.56 -0.90 -1.77
CA GLN A 520 9.07 -0.67 -3.11
C GLN A 520 9.76 -1.94 -3.65
N PHE A 521 9.42 -2.35 -4.87
CA PHE A 521 10.10 -3.47 -5.53
C PHE A 521 11.60 -3.16 -5.75
N ARG A 522 12.44 -4.10 -5.36
CA ARG A 522 13.90 -4.10 -5.45
C ARG A 522 14.34 -5.37 -6.16
N ASP A 523 15.25 -5.21 -7.10
CA ASP A 523 15.80 -6.29 -7.90
C ASP A 523 17.28 -6.04 -8.18
N ILE A 524 18.00 -7.09 -8.54
CA ILE A 524 19.40 -7.03 -8.95
C ILE A 524 19.54 -6.54 -10.40
N SER A 525 20.69 -5.96 -10.74
CA SER A 525 20.95 -5.38 -12.07
C SER A 525 21.69 -6.31 -13.03
N VAL A 526 22.29 -7.40 -12.54
CA VAL A 526 23.11 -8.35 -13.31
C VAL A 526 22.72 -9.78 -12.92
N ALA A 527 22.74 -10.72 -13.88
CA ALA A 527 22.39 -12.12 -13.65
C ALA A 527 23.37 -12.79 -12.64
N PRO A 528 22.86 -13.42 -11.58
CA PRO A 528 23.67 -14.00 -10.52
C PRO A 528 24.08 -15.44 -10.86
N CYS A 529 25.35 -15.78 -10.66
CA CYS A 529 25.84 -17.17 -10.79
C CYS A 529 25.94 -17.86 -9.43
N ARG A 530 26.36 -17.14 -8.38
CA ARG A 530 26.60 -17.72 -7.06
C ARG A 530 26.47 -16.71 -5.93
N LEU A 531 25.73 -17.05 -4.88
CA LEU A 531 25.67 -16.28 -3.65
C LEU A 531 26.94 -16.47 -2.80
N LYS A 532 27.49 -15.39 -2.24
CA LYS A 532 28.74 -15.39 -1.45
C LYS A 532 28.53 -15.03 0.01
N SER A 533 27.68 -14.05 0.29
CA SER A 533 27.35 -13.67 1.66
C SER A 533 25.94 -13.12 1.77
N VAL A 534 25.34 -13.27 2.96
CA VAL A 534 24.06 -12.66 3.33
C VAL A 534 24.20 -12.06 4.70
N THR A 535 23.79 -10.81 4.85
CA THR A 535 23.66 -10.11 6.12
C THR A 535 22.18 -9.86 6.37
N ILE A 536 21.65 -10.46 7.42
CA ILE A 536 20.26 -10.28 7.84
C ILE A 536 20.25 -9.40 9.08
N CYS A 537 19.56 -8.26 9.00
CA CYS A 537 19.31 -7.42 10.14
C CYS A 537 17.91 -7.74 10.67
N SER A 538 17.82 -8.22 11.91
CA SER A 538 16.54 -8.67 12.49
C SER A 538 16.41 -8.37 13.97
N ASP A 539 15.16 -8.23 14.42
CA ASP A 539 14.74 -8.20 15.82
C ASP A 539 13.45 -9.02 15.99
N GLU A 540 12.30 -8.38 16.25
CA GLU A 540 10.99 -9.06 16.19
C GLU A 540 10.59 -9.46 14.76
N VAL A 541 11.12 -8.76 13.75
CA VAL A 541 10.88 -8.98 12.31
C VAL A 541 12.19 -8.89 11.52
N ILE A 542 12.16 -9.13 10.21
CA ILE A 542 13.30 -8.88 9.33
C ILE A 542 13.29 -7.41 8.90
N ASN A 543 14.25 -6.65 9.43
CA ASN A 543 14.37 -5.22 9.21
C ASN A 543 15.01 -4.90 7.86
N SER A 544 16.12 -5.56 7.55
CA SER A 544 16.80 -5.41 6.27
C SER A 544 17.58 -6.65 5.87
N ILE A 545 17.85 -6.75 4.57
CA ILE A 545 18.72 -7.77 3.99
C ILE A 545 19.77 -7.13 3.09
N GLU A 546 21.02 -7.54 3.26
CA GLU A 546 22.14 -7.22 2.39
C GLU A 546 22.78 -8.54 1.93
N PHE A 547 23.30 -8.60 0.70
CA PHE A 547 23.96 -9.80 0.20
C PHE A 547 25.00 -9.48 -0.86
N SER A 548 25.92 -10.42 -1.07
CA SER A 548 26.87 -10.37 -2.18
C SER A 548 26.80 -11.64 -3.02
N TYR A 549 26.95 -11.49 -4.33
CA TYR A 549 26.96 -12.60 -5.28
C TYR A 549 28.03 -12.39 -6.36
N ILE A 550 28.39 -13.46 -7.05
CA ILE A 550 29.31 -13.50 -8.17
C ILE A 550 28.48 -13.69 -9.44
N ASP A 551 28.71 -12.87 -10.47
CA ASP A 551 28.09 -13.02 -11.79
C ASP A 551 28.79 -14.10 -12.64
N HIS A 552 28.25 -14.40 -13.82
CA HIS A 552 28.83 -15.40 -14.72
C HIS A 552 30.22 -15.01 -15.29
N ASN A 553 30.61 -13.74 -15.15
CA ASN A 553 31.93 -13.24 -15.54
C ASN A 553 32.94 -13.30 -14.38
N GLY A 554 32.56 -13.86 -13.23
CA GLY A 554 33.41 -13.97 -12.05
C GLY A 554 33.56 -12.67 -11.25
N LYS A 555 32.78 -11.62 -11.57
CA LYS A 555 32.81 -10.34 -10.85
C LYS A 555 31.83 -10.40 -9.67
N GLN A 556 32.29 -9.94 -8.51
CA GLN A 556 31.46 -9.82 -7.32
C GLN A 556 30.62 -8.53 -7.34
N HIS A 557 29.36 -8.63 -6.93
CA HIS A 557 28.41 -7.54 -6.73
C HIS A 557 27.89 -7.57 -5.29
N ASN A 558 27.77 -6.40 -4.68
CA ASN A 558 27.17 -6.23 -3.35
C ASN A 558 25.84 -5.50 -3.51
N VAL A 559 24.80 -5.98 -2.84
CA VAL A 559 23.42 -5.50 -2.98
C VAL A 559 22.81 -5.31 -1.60
N GLY A 560 22.19 -4.15 -1.42
CA GLY A 560 21.55 -3.75 -0.17
C GLY A 560 22.27 -2.60 0.53
N PRO A 561 21.84 -2.25 1.76
CA PRO A 561 20.73 -2.90 2.48
C PRO A 561 19.37 -2.63 1.84
N TRP A 562 18.53 -3.65 1.73
CA TRP A 562 17.13 -3.54 1.35
C TRP A 562 16.26 -3.61 2.60
N GLY A 563 15.51 -2.53 2.87
CA GLY A 563 14.80 -2.32 4.15
C GLY A 563 15.62 -1.48 5.14
N GLY A 564 15.06 -1.16 6.30
CA GLY A 564 15.81 -0.58 7.42
C GLY A 564 15.88 0.95 7.53
N ASP A 565 14.91 1.68 6.98
CA ASP A 565 14.85 3.16 7.00
C ASP A 565 14.43 3.78 8.36
N GLY A 566 14.38 2.99 9.44
CA GLY A 566 14.10 3.43 10.82
C GLY A 566 15.34 3.31 11.71
N ARG A 567 15.59 4.28 12.59
CA ARG A 567 16.84 4.45 13.35
C ARG A 567 17.29 3.25 14.22
N LEU A 568 18.62 3.02 14.19
CA LEU A 568 19.60 2.56 15.20
C LEU A 568 19.22 1.47 16.22
N GLY A 569 19.98 0.35 16.20
CA GLY A 569 20.14 -0.58 17.33
C GLY A 569 19.90 -2.06 17.04
N TRP A 570 19.98 -2.50 15.78
CA TRP A 570 19.59 -3.85 15.38
C TRP A 570 20.77 -4.83 15.31
N HIS A 571 20.47 -6.12 15.37
CA HIS A 571 21.47 -7.19 15.36
C HIS A 571 21.72 -7.63 13.92
N ASP A 572 22.97 -7.44 13.46
CA ASP A 572 23.40 -7.91 12.14
C ASP A 572 23.89 -9.36 12.23
N HIS A 573 23.24 -10.24 11.47
CA HIS A 573 23.66 -11.63 11.31
C HIS A 573 24.41 -11.78 9.99
N ASN A 574 25.74 -11.79 10.08
CA ASN A 574 26.62 -11.92 8.92
C ASN A 574 26.90 -13.40 8.61
N ILE A 575 26.50 -13.83 7.41
CA ILE A 575 26.67 -15.21 6.92
C ILE A 575 27.59 -15.16 5.71
N HIS A 576 28.71 -15.88 5.79
CA HIS A 576 29.65 -16.04 4.69
C HIS A 576 29.65 -17.48 4.23
N LEU A 577 29.27 -17.71 2.97
CA LEU A 577 29.24 -19.04 2.38
C LEU A 577 30.64 -19.42 1.89
N GLY A 578 31.12 -20.60 2.31
CA GLY A 578 32.39 -21.15 1.85
C GLY A 578 32.43 -21.43 0.34
N SER A 579 33.62 -21.72 -0.22
CA SER A 579 33.82 -21.95 -1.66
C SER A 579 33.13 -23.20 -2.24
N SER A 580 32.62 -24.10 -1.41
CA SER A 580 31.76 -25.22 -1.80
C SER A 580 30.37 -25.18 -1.16
N GLU A 581 30.06 -24.09 -0.46
CA GLU A 581 28.78 -23.90 0.23
C GLU A 581 27.80 -23.10 -0.65
N TYR A 582 26.56 -23.58 -0.72
CA TYR A 582 25.46 -22.99 -1.46
C TYR A 582 24.14 -23.23 -0.73
N LEU A 583 23.20 -22.29 -0.90
CA LEU A 583 21.89 -22.38 -0.26
C LEU A 583 21.00 -23.41 -0.98
N THR A 584 20.47 -24.36 -0.23
CA THR A 584 19.58 -25.43 -0.68
C THR A 584 18.13 -25.17 -0.30
N GLU A 585 17.88 -24.37 0.73
CA GLU A 585 16.52 -23.96 1.11
C GLU A 585 16.56 -22.58 1.77
N VAL A 586 15.54 -21.77 1.49
CA VAL A 586 15.21 -20.62 2.32
C VAL A 586 13.79 -20.79 2.83
N SER A 587 13.60 -20.65 4.13
CA SER A 587 12.29 -20.71 4.78
C SER A 587 12.13 -19.55 5.77
N GLY A 588 10.91 -19.32 6.22
CA GLY A 588 10.62 -18.17 7.07
C GLY A 588 9.17 -18.08 7.47
N THR A 589 8.82 -16.97 8.11
CA THR A 589 7.43 -16.62 8.40
C THR A 589 7.12 -15.21 7.89
N MET A 590 5.88 -14.97 7.50
CA MET A 590 5.37 -13.64 7.17
C MET A 590 4.13 -13.32 7.99
N GLY A 591 3.99 -12.10 8.48
CA GLY A 591 2.89 -11.76 9.39
C GLY A 591 2.66 -10.26 9.51
N ARG A 592 1.53 -9.90 10.13
CA ARG A 592 1.25 -8.50 10.47
C ARG A 592 2.14 -8.07 11.62
N TYR A 593 2.80 -6.92 11.45
CA TYR A 593 3.61 -6.29 12.48
C TYR A 593 2.97 -4.99 12.96
N LYS A 594 3.04 -4.69 14.26
CA LYS A 594 2.34 -3.53 14.88
C LYS A 594 2.72 -2.19 14.27
N HIS A 595 3.89 -2.11 13.64
CA HIS A 595 4.42 -0.90 12.99
C HIS A 595 4.40 -0.96 11.45
N SER A 596 3.70 -1.94 10.84
CA SER A 596 3.51 -2.04 9.40
C SER A 596 2.03 -1.96 9.02
N ALA A 597 1.72 -1.31 7.91
CA ALA A 597 0.38 -1.25 7.33
C ALA A 597 -0.03 -2.58 6.65
N GLY A 598 0.90 -3.52 6.48
CA GLY A 598 0.72 -4.79 5.77
C GLY A 598 1.41 -5.99 6.42
N TYR A 599 1.48 -7.10 5.69
CA TYR A 599 2.30 -8.25 6.08
C TYR A 599 3.78 -7.92 5.82
N VAL A 600 4.67 -8.39 6.69
CA VAL A 600 6.12 -8.29 6.53
C VAL A 600 6.76 -9.66 6.76
N ILE A 601 8.02 -9.82 6.37
CA ILE A 601 8.80 -11.01 6.73
C ILE A 601 9.14 -10.92 8.22
N THR A 602 8.62 -11.86 8.98
CA THR A 602 8.75 -11.94 10.44
C THR A 602 9.86 -12.88 10.88
N SER A 603 10.26 -13.83 10.03
CA SER A 603 11.51 -14.57 10.21
C SER A 603 12.09 -15.12 8.92
N LEU A 604 13.39 -15.41 8.94
CA LEU A 604 14.12 -16.08 7.86
C LEU A 604 15.08 -17.13 8.42
N THR A 605 15.15 -18.27 7.75
CA THR A 605 16.09 -19.37 7.96
C THR A 605 16.72 -19.69 6.61
N LEU A 606 18.05 -19.67 6.54
CA LEU A 606 18.80 -20.05 5.34
C LEU A 606 19.45 -21.41 5.59
N VAL A 607 19.13 -22.40 4.77
CA VAL A 607 19.72 -23.73 4.81
C VAL A 607 20.69 -23.85 3.63
N SER A 608 21.94 -24.17 3.93
CA SER A 608 22.94 -24.53 2.94
C SER A 608 23.15 -26.03 2.91
N ASN A 609 23.93 -26.51 1.94
CA ASN A 609 24.43 -27.88 1.91
C ASN A 609 25.36 -28.24 3.08
N VAL A 610 25.73 -27.28 3.94
CA VAL A 610 26.66 -27.48 5.08
C VAL A 610 26.04 -27.08 6.42
N HIS A 611 25.29 -25.98 6.48
CA HIS A 611 24.80 -25.37 7.71
C HIS A 611 23.35 -24.92 7.61
N VAL A 612 22.70 -24.78 8.77
CA VAL A 612 21.43 -24.06 8.91
C VAL A 612 21.72 -22.77 9.66
N TYR A 613 21.33 -21.64 9.07
CA TYR A 613 21.48 -20.30 9.63
C TYR A 613 20.09 -19.74 9.99
N GLY A 614 19.89 -19.37 11.26
CA GLY A 614 18.61 -18.86 11.77
C GLY A 614 17.87 -19.88 12.65
N PRO A 615 16.57 -19.67 12.91
CA PRO A 615 15.74 -18.58 12.40
C PRO A 615 16.16 -17.22 12.95
N PHE A 616 16.22 -16.22 12.08
CA PHE A 616 16.39 -14.81 12.40
C PHE A 616 15.01 -14.16 12.47
N GLY A 617 14.75 -13.28 13.44
CA GLY A 617 13.43 -12.68 13.67
C GLY A 617 12.58 -13.38 14.74
N GLY A 618 11.43 -12.81 15.08
CA GLY A 618 10.55 -13.27 16.17
C GLY A 618 9.68 -14.51 15.86
N GLY A 619 9.60 -14.91 14.59
CA GLY A 619 9.04 -16.22 14.18
C GLY A 619 7.52 -16.38 14.23
N GLY A 620 6.74 -15.29 14.31
CA GLY A 620 5.27 -15.33 14.30
C GLY A 620 4.67 -14.99 12.94
N GLY A 621 3.85 -15.85 12.35
CA GLY A 621 3.18 -15.58 11.07
C GLY A 621 2.85 -16.83 10.25
N ILE A 622 2.48 -16.63 8.99
CA ILE A 622 2.28 -17.69 7.98
C ILE A 622 3.66 -18.19 7.53
N PRO A 623 3.98 -19.48 7.68
CA PRO A 623 5.27 -20.01 7.25
C PRO A 623 5.36 -20.10 5.72
N PHE A 624 6.57 -19.94 5.20
CA PHE A 624 6.91 -20.24 3.82
C PHE A 624 8.24 -21.00 3.75
N SER A 625 8.43 -21.79 2.71
CA SER A 625 9.70 -22.46 2.43
C SER A 625 9.90 -22.63 0.93
N THR A 626 11.16 -22.69 0.53
CA THR A 626 11.59 -22.87 -0.86
C THR A 626 12.71 -23.90 -0.91
N PRO A 627 12.38 -25.19 -0.70
CA PRO A 627 13.38 -26.25 -0.78
C PRO A 627 13.77 -26.52 -2.23
N MET A 628 15.08 -26.60 -2.51
CA MET A 628 15.61 -26.99 -3.81
C MET A 628 15.66 -28.50 -3.95
N GLN A 629 15.30 -29.02 -5.13
CA GLN A 629 15.45 -30.42 -5.48
C GLN A 629 16.82 -30.71 -6.11
N GLY A 630 17.43 -31.84 -5.76
CA GLY A 630 18.73 -32.26 -6.31
C GLY A 630 19.87 -31.30 -5.96
N ASN A 631 20.78 -31.06 -6.91
CA ASN A 631 21.92 -30.12 -6.78
C ASN A 631 21.53 -28.65 -7.06
N GLY A 632 20.24 -28.29 -6.99
CA GLY A 632 19.77 -26.92 -7.19
C GLY A 632 20.26 -25.96 -6.10
N SER A 633 20.45 -24.68 -6.45
CA SER A 633 20.93 -23.68 -5.49
C SER A 633 20.23 -22.34 -5.62
N ILE A 634 20.04 -21.67 -4.49
CA ILE A 634 19.57 -20.28 -4.42
C ILE A 634 20.78 -19.36 -4.60
N VAL A 635 20.74 -18.54 -5.65
CA VAL A 635 21.88 -17.74 -6.13
C VAL A 635 21.74 -16.25 -5.85
N SER A 636 20.51 -15.74 -5.60
CA SER A 636 20.26 -14.34 -5.25
C SER A 636 18.83 -14.10 -4.75
N PHE A 637 18.51 -12.84 -4.41
CA PHE A 637 17.22 -12.38 -3.88
C PHE A 637 16.63 -11.26 -4.74
N PHE A 638 15.30 -11.12 -4.69
CA PHE A 638 14.54 -9.93 -5.06
C PHE A 638 13.46 -9.69 -4.00
N ALA A 639 12.98 -8.46 -3.81
CA ALA A 639 12.12 -8.14 -2.67
C ALA A 639 11.24 -6.91 -2.91
N CYS A 640 10.16 -6.76 -2.14
CA CYS A 640 9.53 -5.47 -1.89
C CYS A 640 9.94 -5.00 -0.50
N THR A 641 10.52 -3.81 -0.39
CA THR A 641 11.02 -3.29 0.88
C THR A 641 10.63 -1.84 1.12
N GLY A 642 10.25 -1.56 2.36
CA GLY A 642 9.95 -0.23 2.88
C GLY A 642 10.73 0.01 4.18
N TRP A 643 10.02 0.16 5.29
CA TRP A 643 10.66 0.24 6.61
C TRP A 643 11.25 -1.12 7.04
N PHE A 644 10.67 -2.21 6.53
CA PHE A 644 11.06 -3.60 6.77
C PHE A 644 11.24 -4.32 5.44
N VAL A 645 11.57 -5.61 5.48
CA VAL A 645 11.42 -6.49 4.33
C VAL A 645 9.96 -6.93 4.27
N ASP A 646 9.16 -6.29 3.41
CA ASP A 646 7.72 -6.55 3.27
C ASP A 646 7.47 -7.88 2.56
N THR A 647 8.18 -8.12 1.46
CA THR A 647 8.09 -9.35 0.65
C THR A 647 9.45 -9.75 0.12
N ILE A 648 9.72 -11.06 0.03
CA ILE A 648 10.97 -11.64 -0.48
C ILE A 648 10.70 -12.71 -1.54
N GLY A 649 11.59 -12.80 -2.51
CA GLY A 649 11.65 -13.82 -3.55
C GLY A 649 13.11 -14.17 -3.88
N PHE A 650 13.31 -15.29 -4.58
CA PHE A 650 14.63 -15.88 -4.78
C PHE A 650 14.91 -16.18 -6.26
N TYR A 651 16.16 -15.99 -6.65
CA TYR A 651 16.71 -16.52 -7.89
C TYR A 651 17.33 -17.89 -7.65
N VAL A 652 16.97 -18.86 -8.47
CA VAL A 652 17.38 -20.27 -8.33
C VAL A 652 18.04 -20.76 -9.61
N ASN A 653 19.10 -21.54 -9.45
CA ASN A 653 19.77 -22.22 -10.56
C ASN A 653 19.41 -23.71 -10.52
N ALA A 654 18.82 -24.21 -11.61
CA ALA A 654 18.54 -25.62 -11.82
C ALA A 654 19.56 -26.17 -12.82
N ASN A 655 20.58 -26.88 -12.34
CA ASN A 655 21.57 -27.44 -13.27
C ASN A 655 20.95 -28.57 -14.11
N LYS A 656 21.08 -28.43 -15.44
CA LYS A 656 21.06 -29.54 -16.40
C LYS A 656 22.39 -30.27 -16.28
N GLU A 657 22.44 -31.41 -15.59
CA GLU A 657 23.58 -32.30 -15.77
C GLU A 657 23.46 -33.07 -17.09
N THR A 658 24.64 -33.26 -17.65
CA THR A 658 25.05 -33.91 -18.88
C THR A 658 24.39 -35.27 -19.13
N ILE A 659 23.97 -35.46 -20.37
CA ILE A 659 23.73 -36.76 -20.99
C ILE A 659 25.08 -37.46 -21.06
N GLU A 660 25.36 -38.34 -20.10
CA GLU A 660 26.15 -39.55 -20.36
C GLU A 660 25.43 -40.71 -19.65
N ASP A 661 25.33 -41.81 -20.40
CA ASP A 661 24.51 -42.99 -20.17
C ASP A 661 24.62 -43.56 -18.75
N ASP A 662 23.49 -43.62 -18.04
CA ASP A 662 23.00 -44.82 -17.36
C ASP A 662 21.56 -44.56 -16.85
N GLU A 663 20.66 -45.49 -17.19
CA GLU A 663 19.24 -45.44 -16.86
C GLU A 663 18.99 -45.49 -15.35
N GLU A 664 18.50 -44.40 -14.75
CA GLU A 664 17.62 -44.47 -13.58
C GLU A 664 16.62 -43.30 -13.60
N GLU A 665 15.36 -43.64 -13.84
CA GLU A 665 14.22 -42.74 -13.99
C GLU A 665 13.82 -42.13 -12.62
N VAL A 666 14.48 -41.04 -12.21
CA VAL A 666 14.10 -40.31 -10.99
C VAL A 666 12.95 -39.33 -11.31
N CYS A 667 11.72 -39.69 -10.94
CA CYS A 667 10.56 -38.79 -10.95
C CYS A 667 10.76 -37.61 -9.97
N CYS A 668 10.78 -36.37 -10.46
CA CYS A 668 10.89 -35.17 -9.63
C CYS A 668 9.52 -34.80 -8.98
N LEU A 669 9.32 -35.17 -7.71
CA LEU A 669 8.11 -34.86 -6.93
C LEU A 669 8.29 -33.60 -6.07
N GLU A 670 7.57 -32.53 -6.37
CA GLU A 670 7.62 -31.24 -5.64
C GLU A 670 6.67 -31.22 -4.44
N LYS A 671 7.13 -30.76 -3.27
CA LYS A 671 6.28 -30.57 -2.08
C LYS A 671 5.86 -29.11 -1.97
N ILE A 672 4.57 -28.85 -1.83
CA ILE A 672 4.01 -27.49 -1.66
C ILE A 672 3.17 -27.45 -0.38
N GLY A 673 3.37 -26.44 0.47
CA GLY A 673 2.76 -26.33 1.81
C GLY A 673 3.75 -26.68 2.94
N PRO A 674 3.28 -26.96 4.17
CA PRO A 674 1.88 -27.16 4.57
C PRO A 674 1.20 -25.86 5.03
N TRP A 675 -0.08 -25.70 4.72
CA TRP A 675 -0.95 -24.64 5.23
C TRP A 675 -1.66 -25.14 6.49
N GLY A 676 -1.68 -24.34 7.57
CA GLY A 676 -2.35 -24.68 8.82
C GLY A 676 -1.54 -24.37 10.07
N GLY A 677 -1.95 -24.96 11.20
CA GLY A 677 -1.33 -24.83 12.51
C GLY A 677 0.04 -25.51 12.62
N HIS A 678 0.83 -25.07 13.60
CA HIS A 678 2.20 -25.55 13.83
C HIS A 678 2.29 -26.67 14.88
N ILE A 679 1.15 -27.06 15.47
CA ILE A 679 1.05 -28.11 16.50
C ILE A 679 0.70 -29.45 15.83
N GLY A 680 1.07 -30.57 16.46
CA GLY A 680 0.78 -31.92 15.96
C GLY A 680 1.97 -32.64 15.30
N TYR A 681 1.79 -33.95 15.11
CA TYR A 681 2.81 -34.84 14.57
C TYR A 681 2.83 -34.79 13.05
N LEU A 682 4.02 -34.71 12.47
CA LEU A 682 4.19 -34.79 11.03
C LEU A 682 3.78 -36.20 10.53
N ARG A 683 2.98 -36.20 9.48
CA ARG A 683 2.50 -37.37 8.74
C ARG A 683 2.89 -37.17 7.29
N ASP A 684 3.62 -38.13 6.77
CA ASP A 684 4.14 -38.10 5.42
C ASP A 684 4.07 -39.49 4.79
N ILE A 685 4.17 -39.56 3.47
CA ILE A 685 4.23 -40.81 2.71
C ILE A 685 5.55 -41.52 3.06
N LYS A 686 5.45 -42.74 3.56
CA LYS A 686 6.61 -43.58 3.93
C LYS A 686 6.89 -44.73 2.96
N ALA A 687 5.99 -44.92 1.99
CA ALA A 687 6.07 -45.96 0.97
C ALA A 687 6.68 -45.39 -0.33
N ALA A 688 6.51 -46.09 -1.46
CA ALA A 688 7.04 -45.67 -2.75
C ALA A 688 6.52 -44.29 -3.18
N PRO A 689 7.28 -43.50 -3.98
CA PRO A 689 6.86 -42.18 -4.37
C PRO A 689 5.54 -42.19 -5.18
N PRO A 690 4.57 -41.32 -4.88
CA PRO A 690 3.29 -41.30 -5.58
C PRO A 690 3.45 -40.83 -7.03
N SER A 691 2.90 -41.59 -7.97
CA SER A 691 2.82 -41.21 -9.39
C SER A 691 1.43 -40.68 -9.77
N ARG A 692 0.35 -41.23 -9.18
CA ARG A 692 -1.02 -40.79 -9.46
C ARG A 692 -1.91 -40.95 -8.23
N LEU A 693 -2.66 -39.91 -7.90
CA LEU A 693 -3.65 -39.95 -6.81
C LEU A 693 -4.91 -40.69 -7.28
N GLU A 694 -5.42 -41.61 -6.47
CA GLU A 694 -6.56 -42.47 -6.81
C GLU A 694 -7.82 -42.07 -6.06
N CYS A 695 -7.68 -41.84 -4.76
CA CYS A 695 -8.81 -41.61 -3.87
C CYS A 695 -8.42 -40.74 -2.70
N VAL A 696 -9.32 -39.87 -2.25
CA VAL A 696 -9.19 -39.05 -1.04
C VAL A 696 -10.44 -39.25 -0.17
N ILE A 697 -10.24 -39.55 1.10
CA ILE A 697 -11.30 -39.74 2.09
C ILE A 697 -11.12 -38.72 3.20
N ILE A 698 -12.15 -37.93 3.43
CA ILE A 698 -12.16 -36.78 4.33
C ILE A 698 -13.26 -37.01 5.37
N CYS A 699 -12.90 -36.91 6.64
CA CYS A 699 -13.88 -36.80 7.72
C CYS A 699 -13.99 -35.33 8.11
N SER A 700 -15.16 -34.73 7.97
CA SER A 700 -15.39 -33.33 8.28
C SER A 700 -16.64 -33.14 9.15
N GLY A 701 -16.53 -32.23 10.12
CA GLY A 701 -17.66 -31.64 10.86
C GLY A 701 -17.59 -30.13 10.72
N LYS A 702 -17.50 -29.39 11.83
CA LYS A 702 -17.14 -27.95 11.80
C LYS A 702 -15.72 -27.70 11.29
N VAL A 703 -14.85 -28.69 11.42
CA VAL A 703 -13.46 -28.67 10.95
C VAL A 703 -13.12 -30.02 10.29
N ILE A 704 -11.96 -30.12 9.63
CA ILE A 704 -11.47 -31.37 9.07
C ILE A 704 -10.88 -32.24 10.19
N ASN A 705 -11.58 -33.34 10.47
CA ASN A 705 -11.26 -34.26 11.55
C ASN A 705 -10.19 -35.28 11.15
N SER A 706 -10.25 -35.82 9.93
CA SER A 706 -9.27 -36.78 9.43
C SER A 706 -9.12 -36.75 7.93
N LEU A 707 -7.93 -37.09 7.44
CA LEU A 707 -7.64 -37.26 6.01
C LEU A 707 -6.99 -38.63 5.75
N SER A 708 -7.44 -39.32 4.71
CA SER A 708 -6.79 -40.51 4.16
C SER A 708 -6.83 -40.44 2.64
N PHE A 709 -5.91 -41.12 1.97
CA PHE A 709 -5.89 -41.18 0.52
C PHE A 709 -5.19 -42.43 0.03
N SER A 710 -5.38 -42.78 -1.24
CA SER A 710 -4.59 -43.79 -1.92
C SER A 710 -4.02 -43.25 -3.22
N TYR A 711 -2.87 -43.78 -3.61
CA TYR A 711 -2.17 -43.42 -4.84
C TYR A 711 -1.55 -44.65 -5.46
N SER A 712 -1.25 -44.62 -6.76
CA SER A 712 -0.37 -45.58 -7.42
C SER A 712 1.05 -45.04 -7.52
N ASP A 713 2.06 -45.90 -7.44
CA ASP A 713 3.46 -45.56 -7.71
C ASP A 713 3.81 -45.70 -9.21
N SER A 714 5.06 -45.46 -9.59
CA SER A 714 5.50 -45.49 -11.00
C SER A 714 5.31 -46.85 -11.69
N ILE A 715 5.17 -47.94 -10.94
CA ILE A 715 4.91 -49.29 -11.45
C ILE A 715 3.43 -49.69 -11.40
N GLY A 716 2.54 -48.76 -11.02
CA GLY A 716 1.09 -48.97 -10.97
C GLY A 716 0.61 -49.71 -9.72
N GLN A 717 1.46 -49.92 -8.70
CA GLN A 717 1.06 -50.53 -7.44
C GLN A 717 0.34 -49.52 -6.56
N GLN A 718 -0.85 -49.87 -6.05
CA GLN A 718 -1.63 -48.98 -5.18
C GLN A 718 -1.18 -49.05 -3.71
N HIS A 719 -1.00 -47.87 -3.12
CA HIS A 719 -0.64 -47.64 -1.72
C HIS A 719 -1.73 -46.82 -1.04
N ALA A 720 -2.08 -47.18 0.20
CA ALA A 720 -3.03 -46.43 1.02
C ALA A 720 -2.32 -45.71 2.17
N VAL A 721 -2.70 -44.46 2.41
CA VAL A 721 -2.09 -43.56 3.38
C VAL A 721 -3.16 -42.96 4.29
N GLY A 722 -2.91 -43.03 5.59
CA GLY A 722 -3.87 -42.62 6.61
C GLY A 722 -4.72 -43.79 7.13
N PRO A 723 -5.77 -43.51 7.92
CA PRO A 723 -6.27 -42.18 8.27
C PRO A 723 -5.29 -41.42 9.16
N TRP A 724 -5.05 -40.16 8.78
CA TRP A 724 -4.32 -39.20 9.57
C TRP A 724 -5.31 -38.45 10.48
N SER A 725 -5.43 -38.91 11.73
CA SER A 725 -6.19 -38.30 12.85
C SER A 725 -5.91 -39.03 14.18
N GLY A 726 -6.27 -38.43 15.34
CA GLY A 726 -6.21 -39.08 16.65
C GLY A 726 -7.26 -38.57 17.68
N ASP A 727 -7.94 -39.50 18.35
CA ASP A 727 -8.51 -39.38 19.72
C ASP A 727 -9.67 -38.39 20.06
N GLY A 728 -10.21 -37.59 19.13
CA GLY A 728 -11.41 -36.77 19.39
C GLY A 728 -12.74 -37.55 19.36
N THR A 729 -13.67 -37.27 20.29
CA THR A 729 -15.07 -37.75 20.18
C THR A 729 -15.80 -36.96 19.09
N TYR A 730 -16.04 -37.60 17.94
CA TYR A 730 -16.60 -36.97 16.74
C TYR A 730 -18.13 -36.89 16.78
N ASP A 731 -18.68 -35.93 17.51
CA ASP A 731 -20.11 -35.65 17.48
C ASP A 731 -20.47 -34.94 16.15
N GLY A 732 -21.25 -35.60 15.28
CA GLY A 732 -21.75 -35.03 14.01
C GLY A 732 -20.81 -35.05 12.78
N ALA A 733 -19.77 -35.90 12.74
CA ALA A 733 -18.84 -35.93 11.61
C ALA A 733 -19.35 -36.73 10.39
N CYS A 734 -19.19 -36.16 9.19
CA CYS A 734 -19.53 -36.77 7.91
C CYS A 734 -18.26 -37.22 7.16
N TYR A 735 -18.31 -38.40 6.53
CA TYR A 735 -17.24 -38.90 5.68
C TYR A 735 -17.56 -38.64 4.21
N HIS A 736 -16.58 -38.12 3.50
CA HIS A 736 -16.67 -37.83 2.07
C HIS A 736 -15.55 -38.56 1.35
N THR A 737 -15.89 -39.27 0.29
CA THR A 737 -14.94 -40.01 -0.54
C THR A 737 -14.94 -39.41 -1.93
N ILE A 738 -13.74 -39.04 -2.39
CA ILE A 738 -13.45 -38.52 -3.72
C ILE A 738 -12.66 -39.61 -4.43
N SER A 739 -13.18 -40.15 -5.52
CA SER A 739 -12.49 -41.14 -6.34
C SER A 739 -12.21 -40.54 -7.70
N LEU A 740 -10.93 -40.46 -8.07
CA LEU A 740 -10.49 -39.83 -9.31
C LEU A 740 -10.60 -40.82 -10.47
N GLY A 741 -11.32 -40.44 -11.52
CA GLY A 741 -11.42 -41.24 -12.75
C GLY A 741 -10.06 -41.45 -13.45
N PRO A 742 -9.92 -42.43 -14.37
CA PRO A 742 -8.64 -42.82 -14.98
C PRO A 742 -7.83 -41.67 -15.61
N SER A 743 -8.52 -40.64 -16.10
CA SER A 743 -7.95 -39.43 -16.72
C SER A 743 -8.23 -38.15 -15.91
N GLU A 744 -8.77 -38.30 -14.71
CA GLU A 744 -9.03 -37.20 -13.78
C GLU A 744 -7.81 -37.00 -12.88
N PHE A 745 -7.28 -35.78 -12.89
CA PHE A 745 -6.12 -35.40 -12.09
C PHE A 745 -6.50 -34.26 -11.15
N LEU A 746 -5.99 -34.29 -9.92
CA LEU A 746 -6.20 -33.22 -8.97
C LEU A 746 -5.31 -32.03 -9.33
N MET A 747 -5.91 -30.90 -9.68
CA MET A 747 -5.19 -29.72 -10.19
C MET A 747 -4.91 -28.72 -9.09
N GLU A 748 -5.92 -28.43 -8.26
CA GLU A 748 -5.82 -27.48 -7.17
C GLU A 748 -6.59 -27.99 -5.93
N VAL A 749 -6.14 -27.56 -4.77
CA VAL A 749 -6.86 -27.69 -3.50
C VAL A 749 -6.98 -26.31 -2.87
N HIS A 750 -8.20 -25.90 -2.59
CA HIS A 750 -8.54 -24.70 -1.84
C HIS A 750 -9.02 -25.11 -0.46
N GLY A 751 -8.85 -24.27 0.54
CA GLY A 751 -9.36 -24.55 1.86
C GLY A 751 -9.47 -23.31 2.72
N THR A 752 -10.06 -23.48 3.89
CA THR A 752 -10.10 -22.45 4.91
C THR A 752 -9.60 -22.99 6.23
N MET A 753 -9.11 -22.10 7.08
CA MET A 753 -8.58 -22.39 8.40
C MET A 753 -9.30 -21.51 9.42
N ASP A 754 -9.51 -22.06 10.62
CA ASP A 754 -10.15 -21.33 11.71
C ASP A 754 -9.56 -21.75 13.07
N GLN A 755 -9.75 -20.90 14.08
CA GLN A 755 -9.38 -21.19 15.46
C GLN A 755 -10.52 -21.95 16.15
N HIS A 756 -10.44 -23.28 16.15
CA HIS A 756 -11.46 -24.13 16.77
C HIS A 756 -11.38 -24.09 18.30
N LYS A 757 -12.53 -24.01 18.98
CA LYS A 757 -12.61 -23.83 20.46
C LYS A 757 -11.87 -24.90 21.28
N ASN A 758 -11.70 -26.09 20.70
CA ASN A 758 -11.03 -27.22 21.34
C ASN A 758 -9.65 -27.53 20.73
N ALA A 759 -9.13 -26.67 19.84
CA ALA A 759 -7.80 -26.81 19.25
C ALA A 759 -6.82 -25.81 19.88
N GLN A 760 -5.58 -26.26 20.10
CA GLN A 760 -4.50 -25.42 20.64
C GLN A 760 -3.83 -24.55 19.55
N SER A 761 -4.13 -24.80 18.28
CA SER A 761 -3.65 -24.05 17.12
C SER A 761 -4.77 -23.84 16.10
N CYS A 762 -4.47 -23.12 15.03
CA CYS A 762 -5.35 -22.98 13.88
C CYS A 762 -5.43 -24.32 13.12
N VAL A 763 -6.64 -24.79 12.80
CA VAL A 763 -6.88 -26.08 12.13
C VAL A 763 -7.50 -25.88 10.76
N ILE A 764 -7.38 -26.89 9.89
CA ILE A 764 -8.09 -26.87 8.61
C ILE A 764 -9.59 -26.98 8.87
N SER A 765 -10.34 -25.94 8.51
CA SER A 765 -11.78 -25.86 8.73
C SER A 765 -12.57 -26.36 7.52
N SER A 766 -12.10 -26.10 6.31
CA SER A 766 -12.68 -26.66 5.09
C SER A 766 -11.67 -26.97 3.99
N LEU A 767 -12.02 -27.91 3.10
CA LEU A 767 -11.24 -28.29 1.91
C LEU A 767 -12.15 -28.43 0.68
N THR A 768 -11.69 -27.92 -0.45
CA THR A 768 -12.29 -28.03 -1.78
C THR A 768 -11.23 -28.51 -2.77
N PHE A 769 -11.52 -29.58 -3.51
CA PHE A 769 -10.61 -30.23 -4.45
C PHE A 769 -11.08 -29.95 -5.86
N ILE A 770 -10.23 -29.34 -6.66
CA ILE A 770 -10.52 -28.97 -8.05
C ILE A 770 -9.70 -29.90 -8.94
N THR A 771 -10.38 -30.73 -9.71
CA THR A 771 -9.75 -31.67 -10.64
C THR A 771 -9.84 -31.16 -12.08
N SER A 772 -9.20 -31.87 -13.01
CA SER A 772 -9.33 -31.62 -14.45
C SER A 772 -10.76 -31.82 -14.98
N VAL A 773 -11.67 -32.40 -14.19
CA VAL A 773 -13.03 -32.74 -14.60
C VAL A 773 -14.09 -31.99 -13.78
N GLN A 774 -13.95 -31.92 -12.46
CA GLN A 774 -14.97 -31.34 -11.58
C GLN A 774 -14.42 -30.80 -10.26
N ILE A 775 -15.30 -30.22 -9.45
CA ILE A 775 -14.97 -29.65 -8.14
C ILE A 775 -15.67 -30.48 -7.06
N TYR A 776 -14.91 -30.93 -6.06
CA TYR A 776 -15.42 -31.65 -4.89
C TYR A 776 -15.28 -30.78 -3.63
N GLY A 777 -16.37 -30.62 -2.88
CA GLY A 777 -16.41 -29.82 -1.65
C GLY A 777 -17.26 -28.54 -1.80
N PRO A 778 -17.15 -27.57 -0.86
CA PRO A 778 -16.28 -27.58 0.31
C PRO A 778 -16.73 -28.62 1.34
N PHE A 779 -15.76 -29.39 1.86
CA PHE A 779 -15.95 -30.29 3.00
C PHE A 779 -15.56 -29.54 4.27
N GLY A 780 -16.43 -29.49 5.28
CA GLY A 780 -16.25 -28.69 6.51
C GLY A 780 -16.87 -27.28 6.42
N GLU A 781 -16.74 -26.47 7.48
CA GLU A 781 -17.29 -25.11 7.53
C GLU A 781 -16.25 -24.05 7.10
N GLN A 782 -16.71 -23.04 6.35
CA GLN A 782 -15.84 -21.94 5.92
C GLN A 782 -15.30 -21.16 7.11
N GLY A 783 -13.98 -21.14 7.23
CA GLY A 783 -13.21 -20.44 8.25
C GLY A 783 -12.80 -19.04 7.81
N GLN A 784 -12.21 -18.28 8.73
CA GLN A 784 -11.82 -16.88 8.51
C GLN A 784 -10.63 -16.71 7.55
N ILE A 785 -9.75 -17.71 7.45
CA ILE A 785 -8.49 -17.63 6.69
C ILE A 785 -8.54 -18.61 5.52
N ALA A 786 -8.63 -18.12 4.29
CA ALA A 786 -8.58 -18.98 3.10
C ALA A 786 -7.14 -19.24 2.64
N PHE A 787 -6.89 -20.42 2.09
CA PHE A 787 -5.70 -20.77 1.32
C PHE A 787 -6.09 -21.44 0.01
N ASN A 788 -5.27 -21.27 -1.01
CA ASN A 788 -5.40 -21.98 -2.27
C ASN A 788 -4.02 -22.39 -2.78
N THR A 789 -4.02 -23.36 -3.67
CA THR A 789 -2.85 -23.77 -4.42
C THR A 789 -3.04 -23.31 -5.86
N SER A 790 -2.41 -22.21 -6.26
CA SER A 790 -2.35 -21.83 -7.67
C SER A 790 -1.13 -22.49 -8.32
N THR A 791 -1.33 -23.59 -9.04
CA THR A 791 -0.27 -24.22 -9.82
C THR A 791 -0.04 -23.39 -11.10
N GLN A 792 0.89 -22.42 -11.03
CA GLN A 792 1.34 -21.69 -12.23
C GLN A 792 2.22 -22.56 -13.17
N SER A 793 2.54 -23.79 -12.75
CA SER A 793 3.33 -24.78 -13.48
C SER A 793 2.46 -25.99 -13.87
N LYS A 794 2.77 -26.59 -15.03
CA LYS A 794 2.04 -27.69 -15.69
C LYS A 794 2.16 -29.04 -14.96
N GLY A 795 1.83 -29.10 -13.67
CA GLY A 795 1.84 -30.31 -12.85
C GLY A 795 0.50 -30.62 -12.18
N HIS A 796 0.32 -31.85 -11.71
CA HIS A 796 -0.88 -32.30 -10.99
C HIS A 796 -0.53 -32.89 -9.62
N ILE A 797 -1.47 -32.79 -8.67
CA ILE A 797 -1.30 -33.23 -7.27
C ILE A 797 -1.47 -34.75 -7.20
N VAL A 798 -0.47 -35.43 -6.66
CA VAL A 798 -0.38 -36.90 -6.61
C VAL A 798 -0.41 -37.47 -5.19
N GLY A 799 -0.32 -36.62 -4.17
CA GLY A 799 -0.36 -37.04 -2.77
C GLY A 799 -0.39 -35.88 -1.79
N PHE A 800 -0.47 -36.21 -0.51
CA PHE A 800 -0.53 -35.24 0.59
C PHE A 800 0.56 -35.52 1.62
N PHE A 801 0.89 -34.50 2.42
CA PHE A 801 1.54 -34.63 3.73
C PHE A 801 0.82 -33.70 4.71
N ALA A 802 0.88 -33.97 6.01
CA ALA A 802 0.08 -33.23 6.98
C ALA A 802 0.74 -33.15 8.35
N ARG A 803 0.31 -32.19 9.18
CA ARG A 803 0.49 -32.24 10.64
C ARG A 803 -0.85 -32.58 11.26
N THR A 804 -0.87 -33.60 12.12
CA THR A 804 -2.11 -34.07 12.74
C THR A 804 -1.98 -34.17 14.24
N GLY A 805 -3.01 -33.69 14.94
CA GLY A 805 -3.26 -33.90 16.36
C GLY A 805 -4.66 -34.47 16.54
N CYS A 806 -5.51 -33.79 17.32
CA CYS A 806 -6.93 -34.14 17.43
C CYS A 806 -7.72 -33.88 16.13
N TYR A 807 -7.19 -33.02 15.26
CA TYR A 807 -7.73 -32.65 13.96
C TYR A 807 -6.60 -32.62 12.91
N VAL A 808 -6.94 -32.35 11.65
CA VAL A 808 -5.94 -31.99 10.62
C VAL A 808 -5.50 -30.55 10.88
N GLU A 809 -4.32 -30.39 11.49
CA GLU A 809 -3.77 -29.10 11.91
C GLU A 809 -3.20 -28.35 10.71
N ALA A 810 -2.42 -29.05 9.86
CA ALA A 810 -1.90 -28.49 8.61
C ALA A 810 -1.84 -29.54 7.50
N ILE A 811 -1.95 -29.11 6.24
CA ILE A 811 -1.94 -29.96 5.05
C ILE A 811 -1.01 -29.39 3.98
N GLY A 812 -0.26 -30.25 3.30
CA GLY A 812 0.58 -29.95 2.15
C GLY A 812 0.42 -31.02 1.06
N PHE A 813 0.96 -30.77 -0.13
CA PHE A 813 0.70 -31.54 -1.34
C PHE A 813 1.98 -31.94 -2.06
N TYR A 814 1.94 -33.09 -2.73
CA TYR A 814 2.95 -33.56 -3.68
C TYR A 814 2.51 -33.27 -5.11
N LEU A 815 3.36 -32.64 -5.92
CA LEU A 815 3.11 -32.27 -7.31
C LEU A 815 4.03 -33.05 -8.26
N HIS A 816 3.47 -33.55 -9.34
CA HIS A 816 4.17 -34.25 -10.41
C HIS A 816 4.11 -33.45 -11.72
N HIS A 817 5.24 -33.25 -12.40
CA HIS A 817 5.36 -32.47 -13.66
C HIS A 817 5.46 -33.38 -14.89
N GLU A 818 4.70 -33.13 -15.95
CA GLU A 818 4.76 -33.92 -17.19
C GLU A 818 5.88 -33.44 -18.15
N LYS A 819 6.64 -34.38 -18.74
CA LYS A 819 7.47 -34.14 -19.93
C LYS A 819 6.68 -34.48 -21.20
N LYS A 820 6.80 -33.64 -22.23
CA LYS A 820 6.29 -33.92 -23.59
C LYS A 820 6.97 -35.17 -24.17
N THR A 821 6.19 -36.17 -24.54
CA THR A 821 6.61 -37.19 -25.52
C THR A 821 5.45 -37.66 -26.39
N MET A 822 5.82 -37.95 -27.64
CA MET A 822 4.98 -38.31 -28.80
C MET A 822 4.19 -39.61 -28.65
N GLU A 823 3.08 -39.65 -29.39
CA GLU A 823 2.34 -40.80 -29.96
C GLU A 823 2.78 -42.22 -29.54
N HIS A 824 1.87 -43.01 -28.95
CA HIS A 824 1.58 -44.38 -29.40
C HIS A 824 0.27 -44.97 -28.83
N LYS A 825 -0.58 -45.38 -29.78
CA LYS A 825 -1.55 -46.51 -29.83
C LYS A 825 -2.63 -46.66 -28.76
N GLU A 826 -3.88 -46.53 -29.24
CA GLU A 826 -5.13 -46.96 -28.61
C GLU A 826 -5.12 -48.45 -28.23
N GLU A 827 -5.26 -48.74 -26.94
CA GLU A 827 -5.92 -49.96 -26.44
C GLU A 827 -7.19 -49.51 -25.70
N ALA A 828 -8.34 -50.11 -26.02
CA ALA A 828 -9.64 -49.72 -25.48
C ALA A 828 -9.68 -49.89 -23.95
N HIS A 829 -9.68 -48.77 -23.22
CA HIS A 829 -9.70 -48.75 -21.76
C HIS A 829 -11.13 -48.84 -21.21
N LEU A 830 -11.47 -49.96 -20.56
CA LEU A 830 -12.72 -50.10 -19.80
C LEU A 830 -12.69 -49.24 -18.53
N ALA A 831 -13.73 -48.43 -18.30
CA ALA A 831 -13.83 -47.56 -17.14
C ALA A 831 -14.26 -48.34 -15.88
N LYS A 832 -13.64 -48.07 -14.72
CA LYS A 832 -14.09 -48.61 -13.42
C LYS A 832 -14.91 -47.57 -12.68
N ILE A 833 -16.05 -47.96 -12.12
CA ILE A 833 -16.91 -47.10 -11.29
C ILE A 833 -17.19 -47.82 -9.96
N GLY A 834 -16.95 -47.14 -8.83
CA GLY A 834 -17.01 -47.73 -7.49
C GLY A 834 -15.62 -47.97 -6.88
N PRO A 835 -15.49 -48.76 -5.79
CA PRO A 835 -16.52 -49.61 -5.20
C PRO A 835 -17.32 -48.89 -4.11
N TRP A 836 -18.61 -49.21 -3.99
CA TRP A 836 -19.48 -48.78 -2.91
C TRP A 836 -19.54 -49.86 -1.84
N GLY A 837 -19.44 -49.49 -0.57
CA GLY A 837 -19.48 -50.42 0.56
C GLY A 837 -18.40 -50.17 1.61
N GLY A 838 -18.15 -51.16 2.46
CA GLY A 838 -17.13 -51.10 3.50
C GLY A 838 -15.71 -51.33 3.00
N CYS A 839 -14.75 -50.84 3.79
CA CYS A 839 -13.32 -50.99 3.53
C CYS A 839 -12.72 -52.31 4.06
N THR A 840 -13.57 -53.19 4.59
CA THR A 840 -13.18 -54.53 5.06
C THR A 840 -13.15 -55.52 3.89
N GLY A 841 -12.54 -56.70 4.09
CA GLY A 841 -12.44 -57.74 3.06
C GLY A 841 -11.28 -57.57 2.06
N LEU A 842 -10.98 -58.66 1.36
CA LEU A 842 -9.91 -58.75 0.36
C LEU A 842 -10.40 -58.28 -1.00
N ALA A 843 -9.59 -57.51 -1.71
CA ALA A 843 -9.89 -57.07 -3.06
C ALA A 843 -9.94 -58.27 -4.03
N LYS A 844 -11.00 -58.32 -4.82
CA LYS A 844 -11.24 -59.28 -5.90
C LYS A 844 -11.45 -58.49 -7.18
N ASP A 845 -10.68 -58.84 -8.18
CA ASP A 845 -10.74 -58.21 -9.48
C ASP A 845 -10.56 -59.25 -10.59
N ILE A 846 -11.09 -58.94 -11.76
CA ILE A 846 -10.96 -59.76 -12.96
C ILE A 846 -9.59 -59.54 -13.60
N LYS A 847 -9.04 -60.61 -14.18
CA LYS A 847 -7.69 -60.58 -14.80
C LYS A 847 -7.73 -60.43 -16.32
N VAL A 848 -8.91 -60.57 -16.93
CA VAL A 848 -9.12 -60.55 -18.38
C VAL A 848 -10.20 -59.52 -18.66
N ALA A 849 -10.05 -58.71 -19.71
CA ALA A 849 -11.03 -57.68 -20.04
C ALA A 849 -12.37 -58.30 -20.50
N PRO A 850 -13.50 -57.94 -19.87
CA PRO A 850 -14.82 -58.43 -20.24
C PRO A 850 -15.38 -57.68 -21.45
N CYS A 851 -15.93 -58.40 -22.42
CA CYS A 851 -16.67 -57.76 -23.52
C CYS A 851 -18.11 -57.43 -23.14
N ARG A 852 -18.77 -58.37 -22.43
CA ARG A 852 -20.20 -58.30 -22.11
C ARG A 852 -20.54 -59.27 -21.01
N LEU A 853 -21.39 -58.87 -20.08
CA LEU A 853 -21.86 -59.77 -19.05
C LEU A 853 -22.86 -60.81 -19.61
N SER A 854 -22.68 -62.09 -19.28
CA SER A 854 -23.59 -63.18 -19.71
C SER A 854 -24.51 -63.67 -18.61
N SER A 855 -24.03 -63.75 -17.36
CA SER A 855 -24.86 -64.19 -16.23
C SER A 855 -24.35 -63.67 -14.90
N VAL A 856 -25.24 -63.45 -13.94
CA VAL A 856 -24.94 -63.11 -12.54
C VAL A 856 -25.67 -64.06 -11.62
N ILE A 857 -25.00 -64.59 -10.61
CA ILE A 857 -25.58 -65.37 -9.53
C ILE A 857 -25.30 -64.62 -8.23
N ILE A 858 -26.36 -64.34 -7.47
CA ILE A 858 -26.30 -63.59 -6.22
C ILE A 858 -26.84 -64.49 -5.11
N CYS A 859 -26.08 -64.66 -4.04
CA CYS A 859 -26.58 -65.26 -2.80
C CYS A 859 -26.95 -64.13 -1.83
N ALA A 860 -28.24 -63.99 -1.51
CA ALA A 860 -28.75 -62.91 -0.67
C ALA A 860 -29.63 -63.44 0.48
N GLY A 861 -29.53 -62.78 1.64
CA GLY A 861 -30.40 -62.96 2.81
C GLY A 861 -30.73 -61.60 3.41
N GLU A 862 -30.47 -61.38 4.71
CA GLU A 862 -30.52 -60.02 5.28
C GLU A 862 -29.49 -59.07 4.62
N VAL A 863 -28.41 -59.61 4.05
CA VAL A 863 -27.37 -58.88 3.30
C VAL A 863 -26.94 -59.67 2.06
N ILE A 864 -26.11 -59.08 1.20
CA ILE A 864 -25.50 -59.78 0.05
C ILE A 864 -24.34 -60.65 0.55
N ASN A 865 -24.55 -61.97 0.53
CA ASN A 865 -23.57 -62.94 1.01
C ASN A 865 -22.46 -63.16 -0.01
N SER A 866 -22.82 -63.38 -1.27
CA SER A 866 -21.84 -63.58 -2.34
C SER A 866 -22.36 -63.21 -3.72
N ILE A 867 -21.43 -62.90 -4.62
CA ILE A 867 -21.71 -62.64 -6.03
C ILE A 867 -20.78 -63.45 -6.93
N GLU A 868 -21.36 -64.05 -7.97
CA GLU A 868 -20.65 -64.75 -9.05
C GLU A 868 -21.17 -64.22 -10.38
N PHE A 869 -20.31 -64.13 -11.39
CA PHE A 869 -20.71 -63.68 -12.72
C PHE A 869 -19.84 -64.30 -13.81
N SER A 870 -20.34 -64.29 -15.04
CA SER A 870 -19.62 -64.82 -16.20
C SER A 870 -19.73 -63.89 -17.40
N TYR A 871 -18.68 -63.86 -18.22
CA TYR A 871 -18.60 -63.08 -19.46
C TYR A 871 -17.66 -63.74 -20.48
N PRO A 872 -17.80 -63.50 -21.80
CA PRO A 872 -16.80 -63.85 -22.80
C PRO A 872 -15.72 -62.77 -22.90
N ASP A 873 -14.48 -63.20 -23.14
CA ASP A 873 -13.39 -62.30 -23.55
C ASP A 873 -13.49 -61.91 -25.03
N HIS A 874 -12.59 -61.04 -25.51
CA HIS A 874 -12.56 -60.57 -26.91
C HIS A 874 -12.29 -61.69 -27.94
N LYS A 875 -11.92 -62.89 -27.48
CA LYS A 875 -11.72 -64.09 -28.30
C LYS A 875 -12.91 -65.06 -28.21
N GLY A 876 -14.00 -64.66 -27.53
CA GLY A 876 -15.21 -65.46 -27.37
C GLY A 876 -15.12 -66.56 -26.31
N LYS A 877 -14.05 -66.63 -25.51
CA LYS A 877 -13.91 -67.62 -24.43
C LYS A 877 -14.63 -67.15 -23.18
N MET A 878 -15.51 -67.99 -22.64
CA MET A 878 -16.24 -67.71 -21.40
C MET A 878 -15.34 -67.82 -20.16
N HIS A 879 -15.40 -66.82 -19.30
CA HIS A 879 -14.77 -66.77 -17.99
C HIS A 879 -15.83 -66.57 -16.91
N THR A 880 -15.70 -67.32 -15.81
CA THR A 880 -16.59 -67.24 -14.63
C THR A 880 -15.78 -66.83 -13.42
N PHE A 881 -16.26 -65.81 -12.70
CA PHE A 881 -15.61 -65.23 -11.52
C PHE A 881 -16.57 -65.23 -10.34
N GLY A 882 -16.09 -65.75 -9.20
CA GLY A 882 -16.88 -65.92 -8.00
C GLY A 882 -17.04 -67.40 -7.60
N PRO A 883 -17.82 -67.70 -6.54
CA PRO A 883 -18.50 -66.72 -5.70
C PRO A 883 -17.51 -65.89 -4.88
N TRP A 884 -17.62 -64.57 -4.98
CA TRP A 884 -16.89 -63.63 -4.14
C TRP A 884 -17.76 -63.30 -2.93
N GLY A 885 -17.27 -63.63 -1.72
CA GLY A 885 -18.04 -63.60 -0.46
C GLY A 885 -18.59 -64.98 -0.07
N GLY A 886 -19.23 -65.08 1.09
CA GLY A 886 -19.89 -66.30 1.57
C GLY A 886 -19.06 -67.19 2.51
N GLU A 887 -17.87 -66.74 2.92
CA GLU A 887 -16.98 -67.47 3.84
C GLU A 887 -17.55 -67.63 5.27
N GLY A 888 -18.60 -66.87 5.62
CA GLY A 888 -19.25 -66.90 6.93
C GLY A 888 -20.29 -68.02 7.14
N GLY A 889 -20.58 -68.85 6.13
CA GLY A 889 -21.47 -70.01 6.27
C GLY A 889 -22.97 -69.68 6.45
N HIS A 890 -23.39 -68.46 6.15
CA HIS A 890 -24.78 -68.02 6.29
C HIS A 890 -25.67 -68.52 5.13
N SER A 891 -26.85 -69.07 5.45
CA SER A 891 -27.82 -69.54 4.46
C SER A 891 -28.52 -68.36 3.78
N GLY A 892 -28.28 -68.16 2.49
CA GLY A 892 -28.99 -67.19 1.64
C GLY A 892 -29.68 -67.88 0.46
N HIS A 893 -30.61 -67.18 -0.19
CA HIS A 893 -31.25 -67.64 -1.42
C HIS A 893 -30.38 -67.29 -2.63
N HIS A 894 -30.21 -68.25 -3.53
CA HIS A 894 -29.46 -68.05 -4.78
C HIS A 894 -30.41 -67.55 -5.88
N HIS A 895 -30.11 -66.37 -6.40
CA HIS A 895 -30.82 -65.75 -7.51
C HIS A 895 -29.91 -65.76 -8.74
N LYS A 896 -30.39 -66.32 -9.85
CA LYS A 896 -29.65 -66.42 -11.11
C LYS A 896 -30.28 -65.53 -12.17
N ILE A 897 -29.48 -64.62 -12.72
CA ILE A 897 -29.82 -63.72 -13.82
C ILE A 897 -29.05 -64.20 -15.05
N MET A 898 -29.77 -64.44 -16.14
CA MET A 898 -29.21 -64.82 -17.44
C MET A 898 -29.54 -63.70 -18.43
N LEU A 899 -28.53 -63.03 -18.97
CA LEU A 899 -28.73 -61.92 -19.90
C LEU A 899 -28.82 -62.43 -21.34
N GLY A 900 -29.89 -62.05 -22.04
CA GLY A 900 -30.09 -62.39 -23.46
C GLY A 900 -29.06 -61.73 -24.41
N PRO A 901 -28.94 -62.15 -25.68
CA PRO A 901 -27.94 -61.64 -26.64
C PRO A 901 -27.98 -60.12 -26.87
N SER A 902 -29.13 -59.49 -26.65
CA SER A 902 -29.36 -58.05 -26.79
C SER A 902 -29.64 -57.34 -25.45
N GLU A 903 -29.67 -58.08 -24.34
CA GLU A 903 -29.88 -57.55 -23.00
C GLU A 903 -28.57 -57.26 -22.26
N PHE A 904 -28.33 -56.02 -21.85
CA PHE A 904 -27.14 -55.58 -21.13
C PHE A 904 -27.49 -54.67 -19.95
N LEU A 905 -26.63 -54.65 -18.95
CA LEU A 905 -26.82 -53.84 -17.75
C LEU A 905 -26.56 -52.36 -18.05
N ILE A 906 -27.53 -51.51 -17.73
CA ILE A 906 -27.45 -50.04 -17.87
C ILE A 906 -27.34 -49.34 -16.52
N GLY A 907 -27.49 -50.07 -15.42
CA GLY A 907 -27.30 -49.51 -14.09
C GLY A 907 -27.37 -50.56 -12.99
N VAL A 908 -26.70 -50.27 -11.89
CA VAL A 908 -26.83 -51.03 -10.63
C VAL A 908 -27.05 -50.05 -9.49
N SER A 909 -28.01 -50.36 -8.64
CA SER A 909 -28.29 -49.59 -7.43
C SER A 909 -28.45 -50.53 -6.25
N GLY A 910 -28.19 -50.06 -5.05
CA GLY A 910 -28.29 -50.88 -3.85
C GLY A 910 -28.25 -50.07 -2.59
N THR A 911 -28.21 -50.75 -1.46
CA THR A 911 -27.99 -50.14 -0.15
C THR A 911 -26.79 -50.76 0.54
N MET A 912 -26.13 -49.99 1.40
CA MET A 912 -25.08 -50.48 2.29
C MET A 912 -25.35 -50.06 3.73
N ASN A 913 -25.00 -50.91 4.69
CA ASN A 913 -25.14 -50.58 6.11
C ASN A 913 -24.18 -51.44 6.96
N ARG A 914 -24.06 -51.09 8.25
CA ARG A 914 -23.44 -51.97 9.23
C ARG A 914 -24.33 -53.18 9.48
N TYR A 915 -23.76 -54.36 9.35
CA TYR A 915 -24.44 -55.61 9.67
C TYR A 915 -23.86 -56.20 10.97
N ARG A 916 -24.72 -56.62 11.89
CA ARG A 916 -24.35 -57.12 13.23
C ARG A 916 -23.33 -58.27 13.23
N HIS A 917 -23.21 -59.00 12.12
CA HIS A 917 -22.27 -60.10 11.96
C HIS A 917 -21.05 -59.77 11.08
N ALA A 918 -20.92 -58.51 10.64
CA ALA A 918 -19.78 -58.02 9.86
C ALA A 918 -18.97 -56.99 10.68
N PRO A 919 -17.63 -56.98 10.57
CA PRO A 919 -16.77 -56.00 11.26
C PRO A 919 -16.87 -54.58 10.67
N GLY A 920 -17.59 -54.41 9.56
CA GLY A 920 -17.70 -53.15 8.83
C GLY A 920 -19.03 -52.99 8.08
N TYR A 921 -19.08 -52.00 7.20
CA TYR A 921 -20.20 -51.83 6.28
C TYR A 921 -20.18 -52.93 5.22
N VAL A 922 -21.35 -53.47 4.88
CA VAL A 922 -21.51 -54.47 3.82
C VAL A 922 -22.62 -54.03 2.88
N ILE A 923 -22.65 -54.60 1.68
CA ILE A 923 -23.76 -54.42 0.76
C ILE A 923 -24.98 -55.18 1.29
N THR A 924 -26.04 -54.44 1.57
CA THR A 924 -27.27 -54.97 2.17
C THR A 924 -28.35 -55.24 1.15
N SER A 925 -28.35 -54.54 0.01
CA SER A 925 -29.21 -54.87 -1.12
C SER A 925 -28.60 -54.52 -2.48
N LEU A 926 -29.00 -55.22 -3.54
CA LEU A 926 -28.63 -54.94 -4.93
C LEU A 926 -29.81 -55.07 -5.88
N THR A 927 -29.95 -54.12 -6.79
CA THR A 927 -30.90 -54.09 -7.91
C THR A 927 -30.14 -53.83 -9.19
N PHE A 928 -30.36 -54.67 -10.20
CA PHE A 928 -29.71 -54.63 -11.49
C PHE A 928 -30.72 -54.16 -12.53
N VAL A 929 -30.41 -53.11 -13.28
CA VAL A 929 -31.27 -52.55 -14.32
C VAL A 929 -30.63 -52.83 -15.67
N THR A 930 -31.36 -53.49 -16.56
CA THR A 930 -30.97 -53.75 -17.95
C THR A 930 -31.74 -52.82 -18.89
N ASN A 931 -31.37 -52.83 -20.18
CA ASN A 931 -32.12 -52.16 -21.23
C ASN A 931 -33.51 -52.79 -21.51
N ASP A 932 -33.83 -53.94 -20.89
CA ASP A 932 -35.10 -54.64 -21.06
C ASP A 932 -35.95 -54.65 -19.77
N CYS A 933 -35.33 -54.97 -18.62
CA CYS A 933 -36.05 -55.09 -17.35
C CYS A 933 -35.18 -54.78 -16.13
N SER A 934 -35.70 -55.00 -14.93
CA SER A 934 -34.96 -54.85 -13.67
C SER A 934 -35.03 -56.12 -12.84
N TYR A 935 -33.89 -56.54 -12.28
CA TYR A 935 -33.74 -57.70 -11.40
C TYR A 935 -33.40 -57.26 -9.98
N GLY A 936 -34.19 -57.69 -8.99
CA GLY A 936 -34.02 -57.34 -7.58
C GLY A 936 -35.19 -56.49 -7.04
N PRO A 937 -35.04 -55.82 -5.88
CA PRO A 937 -33.85 -55.83 -5.03
C PRO A 937 -33.60 -57.21 -4.41
N PHE A 938 -32.35 -57.64 -4.41
CA PHE A 938 -31.87 -58.80 -3.69
C PHE A 938 -31.29 -58.33 -2.36
N GLY A 939 -31.69 -58.94 -1.24
CA GLY A 939 -31.25 -58.56 0.10
C GLY A 939 -32.22 -57.62 0.83
N ASP A 940 -32.41 -57.84 2.14
CA ASP A 940 -33.44 -57.18 2.95
C ASP A 940 -32.92 -56.06 3.88
N GLY A 941 -31.60 -55.82 3.91
CA GLY A 941 -30.94 -55.13 5.03
C GLY A 941 -30.99 -53.59 5.06
N GLY A 942 -31.63 -52.93 4.09
CA GLY A 942 -31.79 -51.47 4.03
C GLY A 942 -30.50 -50.65 4.25
N GLY A 943 -30.61 -49.34 4.45
CA GLY A 943 -29.45 -48.47 4.76
C GLY A 943 -29.16 -47.41 3.69
N PHE A 944 -27.90 -46.98 3.60
CA PHE A 944 -27.50 -45.87 2.74
C PHE A 944 -27.57 -46.28 1.26
N PRO A 945 -28.37 -45.59 0.43
CA PRO A 945 -28.52 -45.95 -0.98
C PRO A 945 -27.29 -45.53 -1.78
N PHE A 946 -26.93 -46.34 -2.77
CA PHE A 946 -26.00 -45.99 -3.83
C PHE A 946 -26.59 -46.36 -5.19
N ASN A 947 -26.19 -45.64 -6.23
CA ASN A 947 -26.51 -45.96 -7.61
C ASN A 947 -25.33 -45.61 -8.51
N THR A 948 -25.28 -46.24 -9.68
CA THR A 948 -24.36 -45.86 -10.75
C THR A 948 -24.96 -44.70 -11.56
N PRO A 949 -24.32 -43.52 -11.63
CA PRO A 949 -24.79 -42.42 -12.47
C PRO A 949 -24.35 -42.68 -13.93
N MET A 950 -25.21 -43.31 -14.74
CA MET A 950 -24.93 -43.50 -16.17
C MET A 950 -25.67 -42.48 -17.02
N GLN A 951 -24.91 -41.70 -17.80
CA GLN A 951 -25.41 -40.90 -18.93
C GLN A 951 -25.52 -41.81 -20.17
N SER A 952 -26.51 -41.53 -21.02
CA SER A 952 -26.97 -42.38 -22.12
C SER A 952 -25.86 -42.99 -23.00
N ASN A 953 -25.91 -44.32 -23.16
CA ASN A 953 -25.17 -45.22 -24.08
C ASN A 953 -24.02 -46.10 -23.52
N GLY A 954 -23.77 -46.14 -22.20
CA GLY A 954 -22.82 -47.10 -21.61
C GLY A 954 -23.44 -48.47 -21.26
N SER A 955 -22.62 -49.50 -21.05
CA SER A 955 -23.07 -50.79 -20.49
C SER A 955 -22.10 -51.36 -19.44
N ILE A 956 -22.64 -51.99 -18.39
CA ILE A 956 -21.84 -52.66 -17.35
C ILE A 956 -21.46 -54.06 -17.84
N VAL A 957 -20.16 -54.32 -17.93
CA VAL A 957 -19.59 -55.53 -18.54
C VAL A 957 -18.92 -56.47 -17.53
N GLY A 958 -18.66 -56.02 -16.30
CA GLY A 958 -18.07 -56.84 -15.25
C GLY A 958 -18.09 -56.18 -13.87
N PHE A 959 -17.60 -56.90 -12.86
CA PHE A 959 -17.55 -56.43 -11.47
C PHE A 959 -16.14 -56.53 -10.90
N PHE A 960 -15.84 -55.68 -9.92
CA PHE A 960 -14.77 -55.86 -8.95
C PHE A 960 -15.34 -55.64 -7.55
N ALA A 961 -14.78 -56.28 -6.52
CA ALA A 961 -15.37 -56.26 -5.19
C ALA A 961 -14.33 -56.34 -4.08
N ARG A 962 -14.73 -55.98 -2.86
CA ARG A 962 -14.04 -56.36 -1.63
C ARG A 962 -14.91 -57.35 -0.90
N THR A 963 -14.37 -58.52 -0.58
CA THR A 963 -15.15 -59.59 0.03
C THR A 963 -14.39 -60.29 1.14
N GLY A 964 -15.10 -60.59 2.22
CA GLY A 964 -14.71 -61.54 3.26
C GLY A 964 -15.86 -62.52 3.53
N TRP A 965 -16.46 -62.44 4.72
CA TRP A 965 -17.64 -63.25 5.06
C TRP A 965 -18.88 -62.88 4.21
N PHE A 966 -18.96 -61.64 3.74
CA PHE A 966 -20.03 -61.08 2.89
C PHE A 966 -19.42 -60.27 1.73
N VAL A 967 -20.25 -59.66 0.89
CA VAL A 967 -19.79 -58.64 -0.07
C VAL A 967 -19.67 -57.30 0.68
N ASP A 968 -18.44 -56.96 1.09
CA ASP A 968 -18.14 -55.73 1.83
C ASP A 968 -18.32 -54.49 0.93
N ALA A 969 -17.78 -54.52 -0.29
CA ALA A 969 -17.95 -53.46 -1.29
C ALA A 969 -17.98 -54.00 -2.72
N ILE A 970 -18.67 -53.30 -3.61
CA ILE A 970 -18.82 -53.69 -5.02
C ILE A 970 -18.61 -52.49 -5.96
N GLY A 971 -17.91 -52.72 -7.07
CA GLY A 971 -17.70 -51.78 -8.16
C GLY A 971 -17.89 -52.46 -9.52
N PHE A 972 -17.96 -51.66 -10.58
CA PHE A 972 -18.40 -52.07 -11.91
C PHE A 972 -17.41 -51.64 -12.99
N TYR A 973 -17.23 -52.49 -14.00
CA TYR A 973 -16.58 -52.16 -15.25
C TYR A 973 -17.62 -51.70 -16.27
N VAL A 974 -17.37 -50.57 -16.93
CA VAL A 974 -18.27 -49.96 -17.91
C VAL A 974 -17.56 -49.82 -19.25
N ASN A 975 -18.25 -50.23 -20.31
CA ASN A 975 -17.85 -49.96 -21.68
C ASN A 975 -18.59 -48.71 -22.18
N ALA A 976 -17.86 -47.74 -22.72
CA ALA A 976 -18.38 -46.51 -23.29
C ALA A 976 -18.16 -46.55 -24.81
N GLU A 977 -19.01 -47.31 -25.52
CA GLU A 977 -19.23 -47.24 -26.98
C GLU A 977 -20.04 -48.47 -27.45
N GLN A 978 -21.18 -48.20 -28.10
CA GLN A 978 -21.76 -49.07 -29.13
C GLN A 978 -22.39 -48.15 -30.18
N GLU A 979 -21.60 -47.70 -31.15
CA GLU A 979 -22.18 -47.26 -32.42
C GLU A 979 -22.79 -48.50 -33.10
N THR A 980 -24.07 -48.39 -33.41
CA THR A 980 -24.82 -49.32 -34.24
C THR A 980 -24.12 -49.47 -35.59
N MET A 981 -23.69 -50.68 -35.94
CA MET A 981 -23.33 -51.01 -37.32
C MET A 981 -24.60 -50.94 -38.17
N GLU A 982 -24.75 -49.84 -38.92
CA GLU A 982 -25.61 -49.77 -40.10
C GLU A 982 -24.74 -49.90 -41.35
N GLU A 983 -25.27 -50.62 -42.32
CA GLU A 983 -24.62 -51.24 -43.48
C GLU A 983 -24.01 -50.22 -44.46
N GLU A 984 -22.76 -50.47 -44.89
CA GLU A 984 -22.15 -49.76 -46.03
C GLU A 984 -22.76 -50.27 -47.35
N GLU A 985 -23.54 -49.42 -48.02
CA GLU A 985 -23.85 -49.57 -49.45
C GLU A 985 -22.61 -49.22 -50.29
N GLU A 986 -22.12 -50.20 -51.05
CA GLU A 986 -21.08 -50.05 -52.08
C GLU A 986 -21.49 -49.03 -53.15
N VAL A 987 -20.65 -48.01 -53.37
CA VAL A 987 -20.61 -47.28 -54.65
C VAL A 987 -19.21 -47.42 -55.25
N LEU A 988 -19.10 -48.31 -56.24
CA LEU A 988 -17.94 -48.48 -57.11
C LEU A 988 -17.77 -47.30 -58.08
N PRO A 989 -16.52 -46.92 -58.42
CA PRO A 989 -16.24 -46.28 -59.70
C PRO A 989 -15.42 -47.23 -60.61
N TYR A 990 -16.04 -47.58 -61.74
CA TYR A 990 -15.54 -48.15 -63.01
C TYR A 990 -14.51 -49.29 -63.03
#